data_AF-A0AAD5A147-F1
#
_entry.id   AF-A0AAD5A147-F1
#
_cell.length_a   1.000
_cell.length_b   1.000
_cell.length_c   1.000
_cell.angle_alpha   90.00
_cell.angle_beta   90.00
_cell.angle_gamma   90.00
#
_symmetry.space_group_name_H-M   'P 1'
#
loop_
_entity.id
_entity.type
_entity.pdbx_description
1 polymer ?
#
loop_
_entity_poly.entity_id
_entity_poly.type
_entity_poly.pdbx_seq_one_letter_code
_entity_poly.pdbx_strand_id
1 'polypeptide(L)'
;TSEEWLKWRSLESCGLTLSHFLSHCSTAPVSYRGDEEDAQLEIDSETLNDFEMQLYQAIEMFHSRIQWLTRGSRKIFGMVPGSRLGVLVDSSDASCFEERLSELQRHLLLLVQEQLRLKKQLHLMSVGTEVSSLWEKPRDVNQKRLQEVQEWILRLIPSGNCNLLQGLEKTRSQTHLDSLLIILSSCPDQDIDVLLSYMSEMVQDTSLCAHVVLLDSCSPAVIEAVKDMSKVTGGRFHLFFASQGIVDSSSDLELLWAEIKTARSILHHIQNARQHGRLNHTPVSIVTEISTDLEALSLSDLNSGAHTAVHGAELCVQPAGPLPSSSAEWLRTNGLKAKNLNLYHVLAPNIYTPLEGFVPILGKKVQSKVHEKATVQFEWHDGTLKNMHVDLPLLQSYQRRLLEAEGVLEDRVMWLNNFSSRQIWGTVCEQSVQIVLDVSDLSDDHQLHIRHAVRLLLQEQLPSTHRFNIIAFGADVKAWRERAVSSNPQNLQEAWQWVQKLECAGDRNTLAALRHATESEPQDRSLTRGVYLFTTGAPDQDHSVLFSYVSEFCTSLRIHVCLFTRGVEPLRCSSSHHVSRAQVALILRNLAHCANGRFHWITDTGIVESDDITTLIREMEKAADYWQKCCDLVDSLLQRSSSADQEEAHAEECQSPAHCTEALTQKHTLPPPRETRLSSARLQRLFLCTQGRTEVKPSTAWRPNSAKALIPPAHPPDGWKPIRITNSTKVKKKRRISCSALKEEGSPGSVFNHLKANSIRKRIHIPKNEDVSSTKQWLSRFGIRSLKLDLHKLLSVPACTHRTELVTSVSRSVSAKYCTIFPSVHLNGRERHLFLSSGELKQYLIQTEGLLQRYAHRMQWLLSGSRRVFGCVLERDVCIVLDVSGSMSPHFTTLYTHLISLIWDQLHACRVRFSMVAFSELVQVWQEELVEASEERCRDAVTWLSQLNTHGGTSILHALKAACVFGDSVGVYVISDGRWDCSCSLVLEEVERLTSGKHITIHTVTLSDPDSTDVFLKSLAHQTGGRFHQVPTAAETAMTTELLSSSFSAGQDSVLPEFQGDDLKRLRNEIEKLRMFQKQAKDFRFVFI
;
A
#
# COMPACT_ATOMS: atom_id res chain seq x y z
N THR A 1 5.51 -5.63 28.33
CA THR A 1 4.17 -5.33 27.79
C THR A 1 4.03 -3.83 27.63
N SER A 2 2.85 -3.26 27.38
CA SER A 2 2.64 -1.80 27.48
C SER A 2 2.67 -1.36 28.94
N GLU A 3 2.01 -2.08 29.83
CA GLU A 3 2.01 -1.83 31.28
C GLU A 3 3.43 -1.75 31.88
N GLU A 4 4.28 -2.75 31.65
CA GLU A 4 5.68 -2.74 32.10
C GLU A 4 6.52 -1.60 31.52
N TRP A 5 6.15 -1.13 30.32
CA TRP A 5 6.84 -0.04 29.64
C TRP A 5 6.38 1.33 30.18
N LEU A 6 5.07 1.46 30.47
CA LEU A 6 4.48 2.63 31.12
C LEU A 6 4.97 2.83 32.56
N LYS A 7 5.39 1.78 33.29
CA LYS A 7 6.06 1.95 34.60
C LYS A 7 7.28 2.89 34.58
N TRP A 8 7.86 3.15 33.41
CA TRP A 8 9.00 4.05 33.21
C TRP A 8 8.76 5.13 32.15
N ARG A 9 7.55 5.17 31.56
CA ARG A 9 7.19 6.03 30.41
C ARG A 9 5.75 6.59 30.46
N SER A 10 4.98 6.32 31.52
CA SER A 10 3.71 7.01 31.80
C SER A 10 3.94 8.49 32.03
N LEU A 11 2.90 9.30 31.86
CA LEU A 11 2.94 10.72 32.19
C LEU A 11 3.39 10.95 33.63
N GLU A 12 2.89 10.15 34.57
CA GLU A 12 3.30 10.22 35.99
C GLU A 12 4.81 9.95 36.17
N SER A 13 5.34 8.88 35.60
CA SER A 13 6.76 8.51 35.73
C SER A 13 7.72 9.51 35.05
N CYS A 14 7.22 10.27 34.07
CA CYS A 14 7.97 11.33 33.38
C CYS A 14 7.75 12.72 34.00
N GLY A 15 6.99 12.85 35.10
CA GLY A 15 6.69 14.15 35.72
C GLY A 15 5.76 15.05 34.90
N LEU A 16 5.04 14.47 33.94
CA LEU A 16 4.14 15.13 32.99
C LEU A 16 2.69 15.15 33.48
N THR A 17 2.50 15.35 34.79
CA THR A 17 1.19 15.54 35.42
C THR A 17 1.05 16.99 35.90
N LEU A 18 -0.18 17.50 35.94
CA LEU A 18 -0.45 18.86 36.42
C LEU A 18 -0.04 19.04 37.88
N SER A 19 -0.19 18.03 38.73
CA SER A 19 0.28 18.05 40.12
C SER A 19 1.81 18.18 40.23
N HIS A 20 2.57 17.46 39.38
CA HIS A 20 4.02 17.57 39.35
C HIS A 20 4.48 18.94 38.82
N PHE A 21 3.87 19.43 37.73
CA PHE A 21 4.13 20.76 37.18
C PHE A 21 3.88 21.89 38.20
N LEU A 22 2.73 21.87 38.86
CA LEU A 22 2.38 22.87 39.90
C LEU A 22 3.32 22.80 41.11
N SER A 23 3.87 21.63 41.46
CA SER A 23 4.84 21.48 42.55
C SER A 23 6.21 22.13 42.27
N HIS A 24 6.52 22.42 41.00
CA HIS A 24 7.77 23.05 40.57
C HIS A 24 7.62 24.56 40.34
N CYS A 25 6.39 25.08 40.39
CA CYS A 25 6.11 26.51 40.30
C CYS A 25 6.42 27.20 41.64
N SER A 26 7.10 28.35 41.60
CA SER A 26 7.54 29.03 42.83
C SER A 26 6.41 29.87 43.43
N THR A 27 6.18 29.71 44.74
CA THR A 27 5.27 30.57 45.50
C THR A 27 6.01 31.82 45.99
N ALA A 28 5.61 32.99 45.49
CA ALA A 28 6.16 34.28 45.93
C ALA A 28 5.38 34.81 47.16
N PRO A 29 6.05 35.26 48.24
CA PRO A 29 5.36 35.84 49.39
C PRO A 29 4.92 37.28 49.11
N VAL A 30 3.61 37.50 48.96
CA VAL A 30 3.03 38.83 48.74
C VAL A 30 2.70 39.53 50.06
N SER A 31 2.94 40.84 50.09
CA SER A 31 2.79 41.68 51.30
C SER A 31 1.32 41.98 51.62
N TYR A 32 0.97 41.88 52.91
CA TYR A 32 -0.38 42.07 53.46
C TYR A 32 -1.13 43.33 53.02
N ARG A 33 -2.37 43.15 52.56
CA ARG A 33 -3.55 43.98 52.93
C ARG A 33 -4.88 43.25 52.63
N GLY A 34 -5.56 42.80 53.68
CA GLY A 34 -7.01 42.53 53.67
C GLY A 34 -7.45 41.13 53.24
N ASP A 35 -7.58 40.25 54.23
CA ASP A 35 -8.63 39.21 54.38
C ASP A 35 -9.08 38.41 53.14
N GLU A 36 -8.16 37.68 52.51
CA GLU A 36 -8.39 36.33 51.95
C GLU A 36 -7.02 35.64 51.70
N GLU A 37 -6.80 34.42 52.23
CA GLU A 37 -5.50 33.72 52.16
C GLU A 37 -5.33 32.91 50.86
N ASP A 38 -5.30 33.59 49.71
CA ASP A 38 -4.98 32.94 48.42
C ASP A 38 -3.47 33.00 48.12
N ALA A 39 -2.81 31.84 48.19
CA ALA A 39 -1.40 31.69 47.83
C ALA A 39 -1.20 31.84 46.31
N GLN A 40 -0.47 32.88 45.89
CA GLN A 40 -0.25 33.18 44.48
C GLN A 40 0.89 32.34 43.88
N LEU A 41 0.57 31.63 42.80
CA LEU A 41 1.49 30.83 41.99
C LEU A 41 1.84 31.61 40.71
N GLU A 42 3.10 32.03 40.57
CA GLU A 42 3.63 32.54 39.30
C GLU A 42 4.22 31.37 38.49
N ILE A 43 3.76 31.22 37.25
CA ILE A 43 4.21 30.16 36.34
C ILE A 43 5.01 30.82 35.21
N ASP A 44 6.28 30.45 35.08
CA ASP A 44 7.14 31.01 34.03
C ASP A 44 6.77 30.48 32.64
N SER A 45 6.68 31.38 31.66
CA SER A 45 6.26 31.07 30.30
C SER A 45 7.26 30.17 29.55
N GLU A 46 8.54 30.18 29.90
CA GLU A 46 9.52 29.26 29.30
C GLU A 46 9.26 27.83 29.80
N THR A 47 9.14 27.64 31.12
CA THR A 47 8.79 26.33 31.71
C THR A 47 7.44 25.77 31.23
N LEU A 48 6.43 26.61 30.98
CA LEU A 48 5.14 26.17 30.46
C LEU A 48 5.22 25.70 29.00
N ASN A 49 6.01 26.38 28.16
CA ASN A 49 6.24 25.97 26.77
C ASN A 49 7.02 24.64 26.71
N ASP A 50 8.02 24.45 27.58
CA ASP A 50 8.77 23.20 27.69
C ASP A 50 7.89 22.03 28.15
N PHE A 51 6.96 22.28 29.09
CA PHE A 51 6.01 21.27 29.56
C PHE A 51 5.02 20.85 28.44
N GLU A 52 4.48 21.81 27.68
CA GLU A 52 3.65 21.51 26.50
C GLU A 52 4.41 20.69 25.45
N MET A 53 5.65 21.08 25.14
CA MET A 53 6.52 20.35 24.21
C MET A 53 6.78 18.90 24.66
N GLN A 54 7.02 18.68 25.96
CA GLN A 54 7.21 17.34 26.52
C GLN A 54 5.93 16.49 26.46
N LEU A 55 4.74 17.09 26.65
CA LEU A 55 3.46 16.41 26.48
C LEU A 55 3.22 15.99 25.01
N TYR A 56 3.56 16.83 24.03
CA TYR A 56 3.51 16.44 22.62
C TYR A 56 4.46 15.28 22.31
N GLN A 57 5.71 15.33 22.79
CA GLN A 57 6.68 14.24 22.65
C GLN A 57 6.20 12.93 23.32
N ALA A 58 5.50 13.01 24.44
CA ALA A 58 4.88 11.84 25.09
C ALA A 58 3.78 11.22 24.21
N ILE A 59 2.90 12.04 23.63
CA ILE A 59 1.85 11.59 22.69
C ILE A 59 2.46 10.88 21.47
N GLU A 60 3.53 11.44 20.87
CA GLU A 60 4.25 10.78 19.77
C GLU A 60 4.90 9.46 20.18
N MET A 61 5.45 9.39 21.40
CA MET A 61 6.03 8.16 21.96
C MET A 61 4.96 7.07 22.12
N PHE A 62 3.76 7.43 22.59
CA PHE A 62 2.62 6.51 22.73
C PHE A 62 2.09 6.07 21.35
N HIS A 63 1.92 6.97 20.38
CA HIS A 63 1.56 6.59 19.01
C HIS A 63 2.61 5.65 18.37
N SER A 64 3.91 5.93 18.56
CA SER A 64 5.00 5.08 18.10
C SER A 64 4.97 3.68 18.74
N ARG A 65 4.59 3.61 20.02
CA ARG A 65 4.37 2.34 20.74
C ARG A 65 3.18 1.56 20.18
N ILE A 66 2.07 2.23 19.85
CA ILE A 66 0.91 1.61 19.17
C ILE A 66 1.29 1.08 17.78
N GLN A 67 2.03 1.87 16.97
CA GLN A 67 2.55 1.41 15.68
C GLN A 67 3.52 0.22 15.77
N TRP A 68 4.17 0.03 16.92
CA TRP A 68 5.05 -1.10 17.18
C TRP A 68 4.26 -2.37 17.58
N LEU A 69 3.13 -2.22 18.27
CA LEU A 69 2.22 -3.33 18.60
C LEU A 69 1.48 -3.85 17.36
N THR A 70 1.10 -2.98 16.43
CA THR A 70 0.35 -3.33 15.21
C THR A 70 1.18 -4.03 14.11
N ARG A 71 2.35 -4.60 14.44
CA ARG A 71 3.28 -5.26 13.49
C ARG A 71 3.60 -6.71 13.86
N GLY A 72 3.49 -7.60 12.88
CA GLY A 72 3.80 -9.03 13.02
C GLY A 72 2.77 -9.77 13.87
N SER A 73 3.20 -10.83 14.56
CA SER A 73 2.38 -11.62 15.49
C SER A 73 1.69 -10.80 16.58
N ARG A 74 2.31 -9.68 17.00
CA ARG A 74 1.74 -8.77 18.02
C ARG A 74 0.45 -8.08 17.58
N LYS A 75 0.22 -7.97 16.27
CA LYS A 75 -1.03 -7.46 15.70
C LYS A 75 -2.20 -8.46 15.87
N ILE A 76 -1.88 -9.75 15.99
CA ILE A 76 -2.87 -10.85 15.97
C ILE A 76 -3.08 -11.43 17.37
N PHE A 77 -2.02 -11.50 18.17
CA PHE A 77 -2.02 -12.14 19.49
C PHE A 77 -1.64 -11.18 20.63
N GLY A 78 -1.38 -9.90 20.37
CA GLY A 78 -0.81 -8.98 21.34
C GLY A 78 0.61 -9.34 21.79
N MET A 79 1.05 -8.75 22.90
CA MET A 79 2.32 -9.11 23.54
C MET A 79 2.12 -10.26 24.54
N VAL A 80 2.52 -11.47 24.17
CA VAL A 80 2.35 -12.66 25.01
C VAL A 80 3.32 -12.60 26.22
N PRO A 81 2.83 -12.54 27.47
CA PRO A 81 3.67 -12.44 28.67
C PRO A 81 4.25 -13.80 29.11
N GLY A 82 4.95 -13.83 30.25
CA GLY A 82 5.51 -15.05 30.85
C GLY A 82 6.83 -15.55 30.23
N SER A 83 7.53 -16.40 30.97
CA SER A 83 8.73 -17.14 30.54
C SER A 83 8.46 -18.65 30.37
N ARG A 84 7.47 -19.21 31.04
CA ARG A 84 7.09 -20.63 31.04
C ARG A 84 5.62 -20.71 30.67
N LEU A 85 5.35 -20.82 29.38
CA LEU A 85 4.05 -20.51 28.79
C LEU A 85 3.27 -21.77 28.39
N GLY A 86 2.04 -21.90 28.90
CA GLY A 86 1.03 -22.79 28.33
C GLY A 86 0.35 -22.12 27.14
N VAL A 87 0.00 -22.86 26.10
CA VAL A 87 -0.75 -22.37 24.94
C VAL A 87 -1.92 -23.32 24.68
N LEU A 88 -3.14 -22.83 24.84
CA LEU A 88 -4.38 -23.45 24.41
C LEU A 88 -4.77 -22.87 23.05
N VAL A 89 -4.95 -23.74 22.05
CA VAL A 89 -5.43 -23.37 20.71
C VAL A 89 -6.78 -24.02 20.50
N ASP A 90 -7.83 -23.22 20.33
CA ASP A 90 -9.13 -23.68 19.83
C ASP A 90 -8.96 -24.40 18.49
N SER A 91 -9.38 -25.66 18.46
CA SER A 91 -9.38 -26.55 17.29
C SER A 91 -10.77 -27.16 17.04
N SER A 92 -11.83 -26.44 17.42
CA SER A 92 -13.22 -26.77 17.08
C SER A 92 -13.48 -26.71 15.57
N ASP A 93 -14.58 -27.31 15.11
CA ASP A 93 -15.01 -27.25 13.71
C ASP A 93 -15.33 -25.80 13.28
N ALA A 94 -15.74 -24.95 14.24
CA ALA A 94 -16.03 -23.53 14.01
C ALA A 94 -14.75 -22.67 13.81
N SER A 95 -13.63 -23.05 14.43
CA SER A 95 -12.33 -22.40 14.24
C SER A 95 -11.54 -22.99 13.08
N CYS A 96 -11.68 -24.29 12.81
CA CYS A 96 -10.88 -25.04 11.84
C CYS A 96 -11.59 -25.41 10.52
N PHE A 97 -12.63 -24.67 10.11
CA PHE A 97 -13.16 -24.74 8.74
C PHE A 97 -12.07 -24.43 7.70
N GLU A 98 -12.11 -25.06 6.50
CA GLU A 98 -10.95 -25.19 5.58
C GLU A 98 -10.16 -23.89 5.31
N GLU A 99 -10.85 -22.78 5.04
CA GLU A 99 -10.22 -21.47 4.79
C GLU A 99 -9.63 -20.84 6.07
N ARG A 100 -10.30 -21.02 7.22
CA ARG A 100 -9.88 -20.47 8.52
C ARG A 100 -8.71 -21.24 9.13
N LEU A 101 -8.68 -22.57 9.00
CA LEU A 101 -7.58 -23.41 9.49
C LEU A 101 -6.23 -22.99 8.89
N SER A 102 -6.19 -22.77 7.57
CA SER A 102 -4.98 -22.34 6.86
C SER A 102 -4.44 -21.00 7.38
N GLU A 103 -5.35 -20.06 7.69
CA GLU A 103 -5.02 -18.74 8.20
C GLU A 103 -4.59 -18.78 9.69
N LEU A 104 -5.26 -19.58 10.52
CA LEU A 104 -4.89 -19.85 11.91
C LEU A 104 -3.49 -20.49 11.98
N GLN A 105 -3.21 -21.50 11.16
CA GLN A 105 -1.88 -22.11 11.05
C GLN A 105 -0.81 -21.06 10.67
N ARG A 106 -1.09 -20.23 9.65
CA ARG A 106 -0.17 -19.15 9.23
C ARG A 106 0.12 -18.17 10.37
N HIS A 107 -0.91 -17.78 11.13
CA HIS A 107 -0.77 -16.90 12.29
C HIS A 107 0.02 -17.54 13.43
N LEU A 108 -0.27 -18.80 13.79
CA LEU A 108 0.47 -19.53 14.82
C LEU A 108 1.94 -19.73 14.44
N LEU A 109 2.27 -19.97 13.17
CA LEU A 109 3.65 -20.05 12.69
C LEU A 109 4.41 -18.72 12.87
N LEU A 110 3.77 -17.57 12.62
CA LEU A 110 4.34 -16.25 12.90
C LEU A 110 4.57 -16.03 14.41
N LEU A 111 3.60 -16.44 15.25
CA LEU A 111 3.72 -16.38 16.71
C LEU A 111 4.91 -17.20 17.23
N VAL A 112 5.13 -18.41 16.67
CA VAL A 112 6.29 -19.27 16.97
C VAL A 112 7.60 -18.55 16.63
N GLN A 113 7.68 -18.01 15.41
CA GLN A 113 8.90 -17.38 14.88
C GLN A 113 9.27 -16.07 15.58
N GLU A 114 8.29 -15.30 16.06
CA GLU A 114 8.54 -13.99 16.68
C GLU A 114 8.60 -14.05 18.21
N GLN A 115 7.61 -14.66 18.87
CA GLN A 115 7.40 -14.57 20.32
C GLN A 115 7.71 -15.86 21.08
N LEU A 116 7.25 -17.04 20.61
CA LEU A 116 7.42 -18.28 21.39
C LEU A 116 8.88 -18.75 21.46
N ARG A 117 9.68 -18.48 20.42
CA ARG A 117 11.13 -18.73 20.42
C ARG A 117 11.91 -17.99 21.54
N LEU A 118 11.31 -16.98 22.17
CA LEU A 118 11.91 -16.18 23.24
C LEU A 118 11.54 -16.69 24.64
N LYS A 119 10.66 -17.70 24.73
CA LYS A 119 10.23 -18.31 25.99
C LYS A 119 11.29 -19.31 26.48
N LYS A 120 11.30 -19.58 27.78
CA LYS A 120 12.15 -20.62 28.37
C LYS A 120 11.51 -21.99 28.21
N GLN A 121 10.22 -22.10 28.53
CA GLN A 121 9.44 -23.33 28.42
C GLN A 121 8.12 -23.10 27.70
N LEU A 122 7.67 -24.12 26.96
CA LEU A 122 6.41 -24.17 26.25
C LEU A 122 5.65 -25.47 26.55
N HIS A 123 4.33 -25.37 26.59
CA HIS A 123 3.41 -26.51 26.62
C HIS A 123 2.22 -26.17 25.72
N LEU A 124 1.99 -26.94 24.66
CA LEU A 124 0.96 -26.65 23.66
C LEU A 124 -0.12 -27.72 23.67
N MET A 125 -1.37 -27.29 23.67
CA MET A 125 -2.56 -28.15 23.59
C MET A 125 -3.55 -27.59 22.58
N SER A 126 -4.25 -28.49 21.88
CA SER A 126 -5.40 -28.15 21.04
C SER A 126 -6.69 -28.46 21.80
N VAL A 127 -7.68 -27.60 21.66
CA VAL A 127 -8.95 -27.64 22.39
C VAL A 127 -10.07 -27.90 21.38
N GLY A 128 -10.41 -29.17 21.21
CA GLY A 128 -11.65 -29.62 20.58
C GLY A 128 -12.50 -30.39 21.60
N THR A 129 -13.32 -31.31 21.10
CA THR A 129 -14.19 -32.19 21.91
C THR A 129 -13.36 -32.97 22.92
N GLU A 130 -12.19 -33.41 22.47
CA GLU A 130 -11.10 -33.91 23.30
C GLU A 130 -9.90 -32.96 23.20
N VAL A 131 -9.26 -32.68 24.34
CA VAL A 131 -8.04 -31.86 24.39
C VAL A 131 -6.82 -32.70 24.07
N SER A 132 -6.14 -32.41 22.95
CA SER A 132 -4.87 -33.04 22.57
C SER A 132 -3.68 -32.22 23.09
N SER A 133 -2.58 -32.88 23.45
CA SER A 133 -1.34 -32.20 23.87
C SER A 133 -0.17 -32.63 22.99
N LEU A 134 0.71 -31.69 22.64
CA LEU A 134 1.96 -32.01 21.93
C LEU A 134 2.95 -32.75 22.85
N TRP A 135 2.96 -32.44 24.15
CA TRP A 135 3.82 -33.10 25.13
C TRP A 135 3.12 -33.22 26.49
N GLU A 136 3.22 -34.37 27.15
CA GLU A 136 2.67 -34.62 28.50
C GLU A 136 3.13 -33.63 29.59
N LYS A 137 4.25 -32.94 29.39
CA LYS A 137 4.82 -31.95 30.31
C LYS A 137 5.47 -30.80 29.54
N PRO A 138 5.53 -29.58 30.11
CA PRO A 138 6.28 -28.45 29.54
C PRO A 138 7.71 -28.83 29.15
N ARG A 139 8.19 -28.27 28.03
CA ARG A 139 9.53 -28.52 27.48
C ARG A 139 10.29 -27.23 27.28
N ASP A 140 11.60 -27.29 27.49
CA ASP A 140 12.50 -26.16 27.23
C ASP A 140 12.57 -25.85 25.73
N VAL A 141 12.60 -24.56 25.40
CA VAL A 141 12.64 -24.08 24.02
C VAL A 141 14.04 -24.31 23.42
N ASN A 142 14.08 -25.05 22.31
CA ASN A 142 15.25 -25.19 21.45
C ASN A 142 14.81 -25.38 19.99
N GLN A 143 15.76 -25.26 19.05
CA GLN A 143 15.46 -25.29 17.61
C GLN A 143 14.68 -26.55 17.18
N LYS A 144 14.99 -27.72 17.77
CA LYS A 144 14.29 -28.98 17.45
C LYS A 144 12.86 -28.97 17.99
N ARG A 145 12.63 -28.50 19.23
CA ARG A 145 11.28 -28.37 19.79
C ARG A 145 10.43 -27.33 19.04
N LEU A 146 11.05 -26.27 18.52
CA LEU A 146 10.37 -25.31 17.66
C LEU A 146 9.95 -25.93 16.31
N GLN A 147 10.76 -26.83 15.73
CA GLN A 147 10.37 -27.61 14.54
C GLN A 147 9.22 -28.59 14.85
N GLU A 148 9.28 -29.31 15.98
CA GLU A 148 8.18 -30.17 16.44
C GLU A 148 6.86 -29.39 16.62
N VAL A 149 6.93 -28.16 17.14
CA VAL A 149 5.77 -27.25 17.25
C VAL A 149 5.26 -26.81 15.87
N GLN A 150 6.14 -26.50 14.92
CA GLN A 150 5.74 -26.14 13.56
C GLN A 150 5.05 -27.30 12.84
N GLU A 151 5.59 -28.52 12.96
CA GLU A 151 4.95 -29.74 12.45
C GLU A 151 3.59 -30.01 13.11
N TRP A 152 3.47 -29.77 14.43
CA TRP A 152 2.21 -29.95 15.15
C TRP A 152 1.14 -28.95 14.71
N ILE A 153 1.49 -27.67 14.54
CA ILE A 153 0.58 -26.64 14.01
C ILE A 153 0.05 -27.04 12.63
N LEU A 154 0.94 -27.49 11.73
CA LEU A 154 0.56 -27.94 10.38
C LEU A 154 -0.28 -29.24 10.37
N ARG A 155 -0.31 -29.98 11.47
CA ARG A 155 -1.15 -31.19 11.66
C ARG A 155 -2.41 -30.94 12.51
N LEU A 156 -2.71 -29.69 12.87
CA LEU A 156 -3.98 -29.35 13.51
C LEU A 156 -5.13 -29.72 12.57
N ILE A 157 -6.12 -30.43 13.13
CA ILE A 157 -7.35 -30.85 12.44
C ILE A 157 -8.57 -30.37 13.23
N PRO A 158 -9.70 -30.08 12.56
CA PRO A 158 -10.97 -29.80 13.23
C PRO A 158 -11.40 -30.99 14.11
N SER A 159 -11.91 -30.69 15.30
CA SER A 159 -12.24 -31.69 16.33
C SER A 159 -13.52 -31.32 17.11
N GLY A 160 -14.62 -31.08 16.41
CA GLY A 160 -15.96 -30.89 16.99
C GLY A 160 -16.09 -29.61 17.82
N ASN A 161 -16.47 -29.72 19.09
CA ASN A 161 -16.84 -28.61 19.96
C ASN A 161 -15.65 -28.05 20.77
N CYS A 162 -15.69 -26.81 21.25
CA CYS A 162 -14.64 -26.19 22.05
C CYS A 162 -14.77 -26.54 23.55
N ASN A 163 -14.01 -27.55 24.02
CA ASN A 163 -13.97 -27.95 25.43
C ASN A 163 -12.86 -27.25 26.23
N LEU A 164 -13.02 -25.93 26.44
CA LEU A 164 -12.05 -25.09 27.15
C LEU A 164 -11.85 -25.52 28.60
N LEU A 165 -12.90 -25.96 29.31
CA LEU A 165 -12.79 -26.40 30.70
C LEU A 165 -11.81 -27.57 30.86
N GLN A 166 -11.89 -28.60 30.02
CA GLN A 166 -10.93 -29.71 30.03
C GLN A 166 -9.49 -29.25 29.73
N GLY A 167 -9.34 -28.19 28.92
CA GLY A 167 -8.04 -27.58 28.62
C GLY A 167 -7.44 -26.89 29.84
N LEU A 168 -8.28 -26.21 30.63
CA LEU A 168 -7.90 -25.58 31.90
C LEU A 168 -7.56 -26.62 32.97
N GLU A 169 -8.31 -27.73 33.07
CA GLU A 169 -8.01 -28.83 34.00
C GLU A 169 -6.64 -29.48 33.72
N LYS A 170 -6.34 -29.77 32.45
CA LYS A 170 -5.01 -30.27 32.03
C LYS A 170 -3.91 -29.24 32.29
N THR A 171 -4.22 -27.94 32.20
CA THR A 171 -3.28 -26.86 32.52
C THR A 171 -3.01 -26.74 34.03
N ARG A 172 -4.04 -26.82 34.89
CA ARG A 172 -3.92 -26.80 36.37
C ARG A 172 -3.03 -27.91 36.90
N SER A 173 -2.97 -29.04 36.18
CA SER A 173 -2.06 -30.16 36.45
C SER A 173 -0.57 -29.87 36.19
N GLN A 174 -0.22 -28.74 35.55
CA GLN A 174 1.14 -28.36 35.16
C GLN A 174 1.67 -27.18 36.01
N THR A 175 2.05 -27.47 37.25
CA THR A 175 2.50 -26.49 38.27
C THR A 175 3.78 -25.70 37.94
N HIS A 176 4.36 -25.89 36.76
CA HIS A 176 5.59 -25.22 36.33
C HIS A 176 5.37 -24.02 35.40
N LEU A 177 4.15 -23.73 34.98
CA LEU A 177 3.87 -22.58 34.09
C LEU A 177 3.83 -21.26 34.90
N ASP A 178 4.10 -20.13 34.24
CA ASP A 178 3.95 -18.77 34.80
C ASP A 178 2.97 -17.87 34.02
N SER A 179 2.53 -18.32 32.84
CA SER A 179 1.45 -17.67 32.09
C SER A 179 0.76 -18.68 31.18
N LEU A 180 -0.50 -18.39 30.87
CA LEU A 180 -1.33 -19.17 29.96
C LEU A 180 -1.77 -18.29 28.79
N LEU A 181 -1.52 -18.70 27.56
CA LEU A 181 -2.07 -18.11 26.35
C LEU A 181 -3.29 -18.94 25.92
N ILE A 182 -4.46 -18.31 25.82
CA ILE A 182 -5.67 -18.95 25.32
C ILE A 182 -6.03 -18.29 23.99
N ILE A 183 -6.11 -19.07 22.92
CA ILE A 183 -6.48 -18.58 21.58
C ILE A 183 -7.82 -19.20 21.21
N LEU A 184 -8.86 -18.37 21.16
CA LEU A 184 -10.23 -18.75 20.80
C LEU A 184 -10.59 -18.15 19.45
N SER A 185 -11.32 -18.90 18.61
CA SER A 185 -11.95 -18.38 17.39
C SER A 185 -13.47 -18.58 17.37
N SER A 186 -14.01 -19.37 18.31
CA SER A 186 -15.44 -19.47 18.61
C SER A 186 -15.76 -19.17 20.08
N CYS A 187 -17.05 -19.19 20.42
CA CYS A 187 -17.48 -19.30 21.82
C CYS A 187 -17.03 -20.65 22.39
N PRO A 188 -16.58 -20.75 23.65
CA PRO A 188 -16.55 -22.00 24.39
C PRO A 188 -17.96 -22.59 24.53
N ASP A 189 -18.09 -23.92 24.51
CA ASP A 189 -19.39 -24.59 24.68
C ASP A 189 -19.82 -24.77 26.15
N GLN A 190 -18.95 -24.40 27.09
CA GLN A 190 -19.24 -24.45 28.52
C GLN A 190 -19.83 -23.13 28.99
N ASP A 191 -20.64 -23.19 30.05
CA ASP A 191 -21.16 -22.00 30.72
C ASP A 191 -20.01 -21.10 31.18
N ILE A 192 -20.10 -19.81 30.82
CA ILE A 192 -19.09 -18.80 31.10
C ILE A 192 -18.92 -18.62 32.61
N ASP A 193 -20.00 -18.67 33.40
CA ASP A 193 -19.93 -18.51 34.86
C ASP A 193 -19.15 -19.66 35.52
N VAL A 194 -19.26 -20.87 34.97
CA VAL A 194 -18.51 -22.05 35.40
C VAL A 194 -17.03 -21.93 35.02
N LEU A 195 -16.73 -21.45 33.81
CA LEU A 195 -15.35 -21.17 33.37
C LEU A 195 -14.69 -20.09 34.23
N LEU A 196 -15.38 -18.98 34.49
CA LEU A 196 -14.87 -17.88 35.34
C LEU A 196 -14.62 -18.36 36.78
N SER A 197 -15.55 -19.12 37.35
CA SER A 197 -15.40 -19.72 38.69
C SER A 197 -14.16 -20.63 38.75
N TYR A 198 -13.98 -21.51 37.76
CA TYR A 198 -12.83 -22.42 37.70
C TYR A 198 -11.50 -21.67 37.49
N MET A 199 -11.49 -20.63 36.65
CA MET A 199 -10.30 -19.80 36.43
C MET A 199 -9.92 -19.01 37.69
N SER A 200 -10.91 -18.55 38.48
CA SER A 200 -10.68 -17.90 39.78
C SER A 200 -9.98 -18.84 40.77
N GLU A 201 -10.46 -20.08 40.91
CA GLU A 201 -9.78 -21.10 41.74
C GLU A 201 -8.36 -21.39 41.25
N MET A 202 -8.19 -21.59 39.94
CA MET A 202 -6.90 -21.92 39.35
C MET A 202 -5.85 -20.83 39.64
N VAL A 203 -6.25 -19.55 39.60
CA VAL A 203 -5.36 -18.40 39.87
C VAL A 203 -4.93 -18.36 41.34
N GLN A 204 -5.84 -18.65 42.27
CA GLN A 204 -5.54 -18.73 43.71
C GLN A 204 -4.51 -19.83 44.01
N ASP A 205 -4.62 -20.98 43.34
CA ASP A 205 -3.71 -22.13 43.54
C ASP A 205 -2.35 -21.99 42.84
N THR A 206 -2.30 -21.36 41.66
CA THR A 206 -1.15 -21.49 40.74
C THR A 206 -0.47 -20.18 40.34
N SER A 207 -1.02 -19.01 40.70
CA SER A 207 -0.52 -17.68 40.30
C SER A 207 -0.38 -17.46 38.78
N LEU A 208 -1.15 -18.21 37.97
CA LEU A 208 -1.14 -18.11 36.51
C LEU A 208 -1.93 -16.89 36.00
N CYS A 209 -1.27 -16.00 35.27
CA CYS A 209 -1.94 -14.94 34.49
C CYS A 209 -2.30 -15.44 33.09
N ALA A 210 -3.57 -15.34 32.70
CA ALA A 210 -4.04 -15.71 31.37
C ALA A 210 -4.02 -14.53 30.39
N HIS A 211 -3.54 -14.77 29.16
CA HIS A 211 -3.65 -13.86 28.04
C HIS A 211 -4.63 -14.46 27.02
N VAL A 212 -5.82 -13.88 26.91
CA VAL A 212 -6.92 -14.43 26.10
C VAL A 212 -7.01 -13.68 24.77
N VAL A 213 -6.81 -14.39 23.67
CA VAL A 213 -6.88 -13.88 22.30
C VAL A 213 -8.16 -14.38 21.65
N LEU A 214 -8.94 -13.46 21.08
CA LEU A 214 -10.14 -13.78 20.30
C LEU A 214 -9.90 -13.45 18.82
N LEU A 215 -10.13 -14.44 17.95
CA LEU A 215 -9.95 -14.35 16.49
C LEU A 215 -11.33 -14.43 15.79
N ASP A 216 -11.71 -13.39 15.04
CA ASP A 216 -12.89 -13.37 14.13
C ASP A 216 -14.26 -13.80 14.72
N SER A 217 -14.53 -13.53 16.00
CA SER A 217 -15.86 -13.76 16.62
C SER A 217 -16.71 -12.49 16.66
N CYS A 218 -17.96 -12.58 16.20
CA CYS A 218 -18.87 -11.45 16.02
C CYS A 218 -19.90 -11.24 17.14
N SER A 219 -19.89 -12.04 18.22
CA SER A 219 -20.90 -11.93 19.28
C SER A 219 -20.40 -11.10 20.48
N PRO A 220 -21.17 -10.10 20.96
CA PRO A 220 -20.74 -9.23 22.07
C PRO A 220 -20.56 -10.01 23.39
N ALA A 221 -21.38 -11.03 23.63
CA ALA A 221 -21.28 -11.88 24.83
C ALA A 221 -19.93 -12.62 24.93
N VAL A 222 -19.31 -13.02 23.81
CA VAL A 222 -17.98 -13.67 23.83
C VAL A 222 -16.88 -12.64 24.09
N ILE A 223 -17.03 -11.42 23.58
CA ILE A 223 -16.09 -10.32 23.86
C ILE A 223 -16.12 -9.95 25.35
N GLU A 224 -17.31 -9.89 25.96
CA GLU A 224 -17.50 -9.65 27.39
C GLU A 224 -16.90 -10.79 28.23
N ALA A 225 -17.21 -12.05 27.91
CA ALA A 225 -16.63 -13.23 28.54
C ALA A 225 -15.09 -13.24 28.48
N VAL A 226 -14.49 -12.90 27.34
CA VAL A 226 -13.03 -12.80 27.18
C VAL A 226 -12.43 -11.69 28.05
N LYS A 227 -13.12 -10.55 28.18
CA LYS A 227 -12.71 -9.47 29.10
C LYS A 227 -12.80 -9.94 30.54
N ASP A 228 -13.87 -10.62 30.94
CA ASP A 228 -14.05 -11.10 32.32
C ASP A 228 -13.09 -12.23 32.69
N MET A 229 -12.79 -13.15 31.77
CA MET A 229 -11.72 -14.15 31.94
C MET A 229 -10.37 -13.47 32.20
N SER A 230 -10.07 -12.36 31.52
CA SER A 230 -8.85 -11.60 31.77
C SER A 230 -8.87 -10.86 33.12
N LYS A 231 -10.00 -10.29 33.55
CA LYS A 231 -10.15 -9.65 34.87
C LYS A 231 -9.95 -10.65 36.00
N VAL A 232 -10.64 -11.79 35.95
CA VAL A 232 -10.58 -12.85 36.97
C VAL A 232 -9.18 -13.42 37.14
N THR A 233 -8.41 -13.52 36.05
CA THR A 233 -7.04 -14.05 36.09
C THR A 233 -5.95 -13.02 36.39
N GLY A 234 -6.30 -11.74 36.63
CA GLY A 234 -5.32 -10.65 36.65
C GLY A 234 -4.50 -10.57 35.35
N GLY A 235 -5.10 -11.04 34.28
CA GLY A 235 -4.49 -11.33 32.99
C GLY A 235 -4.68 -10.20 31.98
N ARG A 236 -4.70 -10.54 30.70
CA ARG A 236 -4.90 -9.59 29.59
C ARG A 236 -5.74 -10.20 28.49
N PHE A 237 -6.26 -9.35 27.61
CA PHE A 237 -6.99 -9.78 26.42
C PHE A 237 -6.56 -9.06 25.15
N HIS A 238 -6.84 -9.68 24.00
CA HIS A 238 -6.56 -9.13 22.67
C HIS A 238 -7.63 -9.57 21.68
N LEU A 239 -8.33 -8.63 21.05
CA LEU A 239 -9.40 -8.90 20.09
C LEU A 239 -8.91 -8.56 18.68
N PHE A 240 -8.82 -9.56 17.81
CA PHE A 240 -8.34 -9.40 16.44
C PHE A 240 -9.35 -9.93 15.43
N PHE A 241 -9.68 -9.08 14.45
CA PHE A 241 -10.58 -9.42 13.35
C PHE A 241 -9.76 -9.51 12.06
N ALA A 242 -9.44 -10.73 11.61
CA ALA A 242 -8.67 -10.94 10.38
C ALA A 242 -9.44 -10.46 9.15
N SER A 243 -10.77 -10.59 9.16
CA SER A 243 -11.68 -10.07 8.14
C SER A 243 -11.56 -8.56 7.87
N GLN A 244 -11.15 -7.77 8.87
CA GLN A 244 -10.90 -6.32 8.74
C GLN A 244 -9.40 -6.00 8.76
N GLY A 245 -8.56 -6.92 9.23
CA GLY A 245 -7.13 -6.68 9.46
C GLY A 245 -6.85 -5.62 10.53
N ILE A 246 -7.77 -5.40 11.48
CA ILE A 246 -7.72 -4.36 12.51
C ILE A 246 -7.78 -5.02 13.89
N VAL A 247 -7.08 -4.42 14.87
CA VAL A 247 -7.22 -4.75 16.29
C VAL A 247 -8.33 -3.86 16.84
N ASP A 248 -9.39 -4.47 17.36
CA ASP A 248 -10.58 -3.76 17.83
C ASP A 248 -10.34 -3.19 19.24
N SER A 249 -9.98 -4.05 20.19
CA SER A 249 -9.60 -3.65 21.55
C SER A 249 -8.60 -4.65 22.15
N SER A 250 -7.72 -4.16 23.01
CA SER A 250 -6.73 -4.96 23.74
C SER A 250 -6.18 -4.19 24.92
N SER A 251 -5.90 -4.88 26.03
CA SER A 251 -5.40 -4.27 27.27
C SER A 251 -4.12 -3.44 27.05
N ASP A 252 -3.22 -3.88 26.17
CA ASP A 252 -1.97 -3.15 25.86
C ASP A 252 -2.19 -1.87 25.02
N LEU A 253 -3.32 -1.75 24.32
CA LEU A 253 -3.70 -0.56 23.54
C LEU A 253 -4.54 0.41 24.38
N GLU A 254 -5.47 -0.11 25.17
CA GLU A 254 -6.35 0.70 26.05
C GLU A 254 -5.52 1.54 27.04
N LEU A 255 -4.47 0.96 27.63
CA LEU A 255 -3.53 1.69 28.51
C LEU A 255 -2.82 2.86 27.78
N LEU A 256 -2.38 2.65 26.54
CA LEU A 256 -1.70 3.69 25.76
C LEU A 256 -2.66 4.79 25.30
N TRP A 257 -3.89 4.42 24.94
CA TRP A 257 -4.94 5.39 24.60
C TRP A 257 -5.40 6.21 25.81
N ALA A 258 -5.44 5.61 27.01
CA ALA A 258 -5.71 6.32 28.25
C ALA A 258 -4.65 7.42 28.50
N GLU A 259 -3.36 7.07 28.42
CA GLU A 259 -2.25 8.04 28.56
C GLU A 259 -2.32 9.15 27.49
N ILE A 260 -2.59 8.82 26.22
CA ILE A 260 -2.79 9.83 25.16
C ILE A 260 -3.98 10.75 25.48
N LYS A 261 -5.10 10.20 25.99
CA LYS A 261 -6.29 10.98 26.36
C LYS A 261 -5.97 11.93 27.53
N THR A 262 -5.26 11.46 28.54
CA THR A 262 -4.79 12.28 29.67
C THR A 262 -3.86 13.39 29.21
N ALA A 263 -2.86 13.10 28.38
CA ALA A 263 -1.94 14.10 27.83
C ALA A 263 -2.68 15.19 27.02
N ARG A 264 -3.62 14.78 26.17
CA ARG A 264 -4.46 15.71 25.38
C ARG A 264 -5.38 16.54 26.26
N SER A 265 -5.94 15.97 27.34
CA SER A 265 -6.73 16.72 28.32
C SER A 265 -5.89 17.82 28.97
N ILE A 266 -4.70 17.47 29.48
CA ILE A 266 -3.76 18.42 30.09
C ILE A 266 -3.41 19.56 29.10
N LEU A 267 -3.03 19.22 27.86
CA LEU A 267 -2.78 20.22 26.81
C LEU A 267 -3.99 21.13 26.54
N HIS A 268 -5.20 20.57 26.50
CA HIS A 268 -6.43 21.33 26.29
C HIS A 268 -6.69 22.32 27.44
N HIS A 269 -6.51 21.90 28.70
CA HIS A 269 -6.65 22.79 29.85
C HIS A 269 -5.62 23.93 29.83
N ILE A 270 -4.35 23.66 29.48
CA ILE A 270 -3.32 24.70 29.37
C ILE A 270 -3.66 25.69 28.23
N GLN A 271 -4.08 25.19 27.07
CA GLN A 271 -4.48 26.04 25.95
C GLN A 271 -5.71 26.89 26.27
N ASN A 272 -6.69 26.34 26.98
CA ASN A 272 -7.84 27.10 27.48
C ASN A 272 -7.42 28.19 28.47
N ALA A 273 -6.48 27.91 29.39
CA ALA A 273 -5.94 28.90 30.32
C ALA A 273 -5.24 30.07 29.60
N ARG A 274 -4.47 29.78 28.53
CA ARG A 274 -3.89 30.82 27.65
C ARG A 274 -4.96 31.65 26.94
N GLN A 275 -5.96 31.00 26.32
CA GLN A 275 -7.00 31.69 25.52
C GLN A 275 -7.90 32.62 26.33
N HIS A 276 -8.19 32.28 27.60
CA HIS A 276 -9.02 33.11 28.48
C HIS A 276 -8.24 34.24 29.16
N GLY A 277 -6.95 34.44 28.84
CA GLY A 277 -6.11 35.51 29.39
C GLY A 277 -5.78 35.37 30.88
N ARG A 278 -6.16 34.24 31.52
CA ARG A 278 -6.06 34.01 32.97
C ARG A 278 -4.64 33.81 33.49
N LEU A 279 -3.66 33.61 32.61
CA LEU A 279 -2.25 33.45 33.00
C LEU A 279 -1.48 34.78 33.14
N ASN A 280 -2.03 35.91 32.68
CA ASN A 280 -1.21 37.12 32.58
C ASN A 280 -1.27 38.03 33.81
N HIS A 281 -2.42 38.22 34.51
CA HIS A 281 -2.50 39.22 35.60
C HIS A 281 -3.46 38.95 36.78
N THR A 282 -4.09 37.77 36.95
CA THR A 282 -4.87 37.45 38.17
C THR A 282 -4.90 35.94 38.46
N PRO A 283 -4.82 35.49 39.74
CA PRO A 283 -4.66 34.08 40.11
C PRO A 283 -5.99 33.31 40.12
N VAL A 284 -5.92 31.98 39.95
CA VAL A 284 -7.05 31.05 40.18
C VAL A 284 -6.53 29.72 40.77
N SER A 285 -7.22 29.20 41.78
CA SER A 285 -6.93 27.89 42.37
C SER A 285 -7.31 26.74 41.43
N ILE A 286 -6.31 26.13 40.81
CA ILE A 286 -6.45 25.01 39.86
C ILE A 286 -6.86 23.69 40.58
N VAL A 287 -6.75 23.64 41.90
CA VAL A 287 -6.83 22.39 42.69
C VAL A 287 -8.25 21.86 42.85
N THR A 288 -9.26 22.73 42.97
CA THR A 288 -10.64 22.32 43.27
C THR A 288 -11.40 21.83 42.04
N GLU A 289 -11.34 22.56 40.91
CA GLU A 289 -12.05 22.16 39.68
C GLU A 289 -11.47 20.86 39.09
N ILE A 290 -10.15 20.67 39.12
CA ILE A 290 -9.51 19.48 38.53
C ILE A 290 -9.79 18.21 39.34
N SER A 291 -9.82 18.27 40.68
CA SER A 291 -10.18 17.09 41.48
C SER A 291 -11.63 16.65 41.27
N THR A 292 -12.58 17.59 41.17
CA THR A 292 -13.98 17.24 40.89
C THR A 292 -14.18 16.68 39.48
N ASP A 293 -13.48 17.21 38.48
CA ASP A 293 -13.61 16.73 37.09
C ASP A 293 -12.84 15.43 36.83
N LEU A 294 -11.75 15.13 37.57
CA LEU A 294 -11.09 13.82 37.50
C LEU A 294 -11.89 12.71 38.18
N GLU A 295 -12.50 12.98 39.34
CA GLU A 295 -13.34 11.99 40.04
C GLU A 295 -14.63 11.67 39.27
N ALA A 296 -15.15 12.63 38.49
CA ALA A 296 -16.30 12.43 37.61
C ALA A 296 -16.01 11.61 36.32
N LEU A 297 -14.77 11.17 36.09
CA LEU A 297 -14.35 10.48 34.87
C LEU A 297 -13.90 9.03 35.07
N SER A 298 -14.59 8.32 35.98
CA SER A 298 -14.61 6.86 35.98
C SER A 298 -15.58 6.33 34.91
N LEU A 299 -15.20 5.27 34.19
CA LEU A 299 -15.95 4.70 33.06
C LEU A 299 -17.24 3.93 33.43
N SER A 300 -17.80 4.20 34.61
CA SER A 300 -19.01 3.55 35.15
C SER A 300 -20.28 4.41 35.06
N ASP A 301 -20.17 5.74 34.97
CA ASP A 301 -21.33 6.64 35.16
C ASP A 301 -22.14 6.95 33.90
N LEU A 302 -21.80 6.37 32.75
CA LEU A 302 -22.69 6.39 31.57
C LEU A 302 -24.01 5.62 31.81
N ASN A 303 -24.13 4.91 32.93
CA ASN A 303 -25.34 4.19 33.36
C ASN A 303 -25.98 4.75 34.65
N SER A 304 -25.89 6.05 34.97
CA SER A 304 -26.90 6.66 35.87
C SER A 304 -27.10 8.18 35.74
N GLY A 305 -28.38 8.60 35.61
CA GLY A 305 -28.98 9.83 36.19
C GLY A 305 -28.49 11.24 35.82
N ALA A 306 -27.18 11.50 35.71
CA ALA A 306 -26.61 12.84 35.91
C ALA A 306 -26.64 13.78 34.68
N HIS A 307 -26.82 13.25 33.46
CA HIS A 307 -26.64 14.05 32.23
C HIS A 307 -27.79 15.00 31.87
N THR A 308 -28.93 14.98 32.58
CA THR A 308 -30.07 15.86 32.27
C THR A 308 -29.80 17.35 32.53
N ALA A 309 -28.83 17.71 33.37
CA ALA A 309 -28.54 19.10 33.73
C ALA A 309 -27.79 19.91 32.64
N VAL A 310 -26.80 19.31 31.96
CA VAL A 310 -25.89 20.04 31.04
C VAL A 310 -26.54 20.32 29.67
N HIS A 311 -27.50 19.48 29.26
CA HIS A 311 -28.21 19.63 27.99
C HIS A 311 -29.27 20.75 27.98
N GLY A 312 -29.62 21.32 29.14
CA GLY A 312 -30.53 22.45 29.27
C GLY A 312 -29.88 23.85 29.22
N ALA A 313 -28.55 23.94 29.22
CA ALA A 313 -27.83 25.22 29.26
C ALA A 313 -27.90 26.02 27.94
N GLU A 314 -27.77 27.34 28.04
CA GLU A 314 -27.74 28.26 26.89
C GLU A 314 -26.47 28.10 26.03
N LEU A 315 -26.54 28.50 24.76
CA LEU A 315 -25.38 28.49 23.87
C LEU A 315 -24.37 29.58 24.27
N CYS A 316 -23.15 29.19 24.62
CA CYS A 316 -22.00 30.10 24.61
C CYS A 316 -21.51 30.24 23.17
N VAL A 317 -21.98 31.27 22.46
CA VAL A 317 -21.67 31.51 21.04
C VAL A 317 -20.34 32.22 20.89
N GLN A 318 -19.40 31.65 20.12
CA GLN A 318 -18.11 32.30 19.86
C GLN A 318 -18.26 33.52 18.93
N PRO A 319 -17.40 34.55 19.06
CA PRO A 319 -17.43 35.71 18.19
C PRO A 319 -17.20 35.32 16.72
N ALA A 320 -17.97 35.94 15.81
CA ALA A 320 -17.94 35.63 14.38
C ALA A 320 -16.56 35.91 13.76
N GLY A 321 -15.81 34.85 13.50
CA GLY A 321 -14.54 34.90 12.77
C GLY A 321 -14.72 34.95 11.24
N PRO A 322 -13.63 35.15 10.47
CA PRO A 322 -13.67 35.02 9.01
C PRO A 322 -14.05 33.57 8.61
N LEU A 323 -14.86 33.42 7.56
CA LEU A 323 -15.25 32.11 7.03
C LEU A 323 -13.99 31.25 6.75
N PRO A 324 -13.91 30.02 7.32
CA PRO A 324 -12.75 29.17 7.11
C PRO A 324 -12.78 28.55 5.71
N SER A 325 -11.61 28.46 5.06
CA SER A 325 -11.45 27.78 3.78
C SER A 325 -11.35 26.26 3.96
N SER A 326 -11.93 25.49 3.02
CA SER A 326 -11.78 24.03 2.92
C SER A 326 -10.30 23.59 2.82
N SER A 327 -9.97 22.33 3.12
CA SER A 327 -8.59 21.85 2.97
C SER A 327 -8.07 21.99 1.54
N ALA A 328 -8.89 21.69 0.54
CA ALA A 328 -8.53 21.80 -0.87
C ALA A 328 -8.24 23.25 -1.30
N GLU A 329 -8.97 24.22 -0.74
CA GLU A 329 -8.76 25.65 -1.02
C GLU A 329 -7.59 26.23 -0.23
N TRP A 330 -7.46 25.86 1.05
CA TRP A 330 -6.32 26.22 1.89
C TRP A 330 -4.99 25.72 1.28
N LEU A 331 -4.98 24.52 0.68
CA LEU A 331 -3.84 23.97 -0.08
C LEU A 331 -3.49 24.77 -1.35
N ARG A 332 -4.39 25.60 -1.91
CA ARG A 332 -4.03 26.52 -3.00
C ARG A 332 -3.08 27.64 -2.56
N THR A 333 -3.02 27.91 -1.25
CA THR A 333 -2.14 28.91 -0.64
C THR A 333 -0.98 28.25 0.11
N ASN A 334 -1.23 27.10 0.77
CA ASN A 334 -0.26 26.45 1.66
C ASN A 334 0.32 25.12 1.16
N GLY A 335 -0.23 24.52 0.10
CA GLY A 335 0.30 23.30 -0.50
C GLY A 335 1.68 23.49 -1.15
N LEU A 336 2.37 22.39 -1.43
CA LEU A 336 3.76 22.37 -1.91
C LEU A 336 3.92 23.14 -3.21
N LYS A 337 2.93 23.06 -4.11
CA LYS A 337 2.91 23.83 -5.36
C LYS A 337 2.81 25.34 -5.11
N ALA A 338 2.00 25.77 -4.15
CA ALA A 338 1.78 27.18 -3.82
C ALA A 338 3.01 27.83 -3.18
N LYS A 339 3.69 27.09 -2.29
CA LYS A 339 4.95 27.50 -1.63
C LYS A 339 6.18 27.40 -2.54
N ASN A 340 6.02 27.05 -3.82
CA ASN A 340 7.10 26.77 -4.79
C ASN A 340 8.07 25.66 -4.33
N LEU A 341 7.59 24.71 -3.53
CA LEU A 341 8.33 23.55 -3.02
C LEU A 341 8.20 22.31 -3.91
N ASN A 342 7.69 22.46 -5.14
CA ASN A 342 7.74 21.42 -6.14
C ASN A 342 9.22 21.12 -6.50
N LEU A 343 9.69 19.92 -6.17
CA LEU A 343 11.06 19.47 -6.40
C LEU A 343 11.56 19.76 -7.83
N TYR A 344 10.71 19.50 -8.82
CA TYR A 344 11.04 19.71 -10.24
C TYR A 344 11.13 21.19 -10.62
N HIS A 345 10.58 22.13 -9.85
CA HIS A 345 10.80 23.56 -10.06
C HIS A 345 12.11 24.01 -9.40
N VAL A 346 12.40 23.53 -8.18
CA VAL A 346 13.61 23.87 -7.43
C VAL A 346 14.87 23.37 -8.14
N LEU A 347 14.82 22.18 -8.75
CA LEU A 347 15.97 21.58 -9.44
C LEU A 347 16.11 22.01 -10.90
N ALA A 348 15.08 22.60 -11.52
CA ALA A 348 15.11 23.02 -12.93
C ALA A 348 16.30 23.91 -13.35
N PRO A 349 16.77 24.90 -12.54
CA PRO A 349 17.91 25.74 -12.91
C PRO A 349 19.24 24.98 -13.02
N ASN A 350 19.36 23.86 -12.33
CA ASN A 350 20.60 23.08 -12.22
C ASN A 350 20.66 21.91 -13.21
N ILE A 351 19.75 21.87 -14.18
CA ILE A 351 19.54 20.73 -15.07
C ILE A 351 19.93 21.02 -16.50
N TYR A 352 20.64 20.06 -17.06
CA TYR A 352 21.20 20.09 -18.40
C TYR A 352 20.69 18.88 -19.18
N THR A 353 19.98 19.14 -20.28
CA THR A 353 19.64 18.11 -21.26
C THR A 353 20.94 17.65 -21.95
N PRO A 354 21.24 16.35 -22.02
CA PRO A 354 22.41 15.88 -22.76
C PRO A 354 22.25 16.17 -24.26
N LEU A 355 23.03 17.13 -24.78
CA LEU A 355 23.06 17.47 -26.19
C LEU A 355 23.89 16.44 -26.98
N GLU A 356 23.26 15.83 -27.99
CA GLU A 356 23.95 15.01 -28.99
C GLU A 356 24.23 15.84 -30.26
N GLY A 357 25.50 16.19 -30.50
CA GLY A 357 25.91 16.83 -31.76
C GLY A 357 26.47 15.79 -32.73
N PHE A 358 25.95 15.71 -33.96
CA PHE A 358 26.63 14.95 -35.01
C PHE A 358 27.79 15.77 -35.59
N VAL A 359 29.02 15.25 -35.48
CA VAL A 359 30.22 15.91 -36.01
C VAL A 359 30.59 15.24 -37.34
N PRO A 360 30.37 15.88 -38.51
CA PRO A 360 30.50 15.22 -39.81
C PRO A 360 31.91 14.67 -40.07
N ILE A 361 32.94 15.42 -39.68
CA ILE A 361 34.36 15.07 -39.85
C ILE A 361 34.73 13.79 -39.09
N LEU A 362 34.05 13.49 -37.97
CA LEU A 362 34.30 12.31 -37.15
C LEU A 362 33.35 11.14 -37.49
N GLY A 363 32.38 11.34 -38.38
CA GLY A 363 31.35 10.35 -38.73
C GLY A 363 30.50 9.86 -37.55
N LYS A 364 30.45 10.61 -36.43
CA LYS A 364 29.91 10.15 -35.15
C LYS A 364 29.07 11.22 -34.48
N LYS A 365 28.03 10.79 -33.76
CA LYS A 365 27.39 11.60 -32.72
C LYS A 365 28.33 11.70 -31.52
N VAL A 366 28.54 12.92 -31.04
CA VAL A 366 29.36 13.25 -29.88
C VAL A 366 28.44 13.86 -28.82
N GLN A 367 28.50 13.31 -27.60
CA GLN A 367 27.81 13.85 -26.42
C GLN A 367 28.76 14.77 -25.65
N SER A 368 28.22 15.80 -24.99
CA SER A 368 29.03 16.73 -24.19
C SER A 368 29.64 16.05 -22.96
N LYS A 369 30.97 15.86 -22.96
CA LYS A 369 31.72 15.28 -21.84
C LYS A 369 31.97 16.23 -20.66
N VAL A 370 31.78 17.54 -20.86
CA VAL A 370 32.26 18.58 -19.92
C VAL A 370 31.57 18.50 -18.55
N HIS A 371 30.34 17.98 -18.49
CA HIS A 371 29.55 17.92 -17.25
C HIS A 371 29.43 16.53 -16.64
N GLU A 372 29.85 15.46 -17.31
CA GLU A 372 29.70 14.06 -16.85
C GLU A 372 30.42 13.80 -15.51
N LYS A 373 31.59 14.42 -15.31
CA LYS A 373 32.33 14.34 -14.05
C LYS A 373 31.71 15.14 -12.88
N ALA A 374 30.88 16.15 -13.15
CA ALA A 374 30.39 17.13 -12.16
C ALA A 374 28.86 17.21 -12.03
N THR A 375 28.14 16.26 -12.63
CA THR A 375 26.67 16.17 -12.58
C THR A 375 26.19 14.75 -12.29
N VAL A 376 25.05 14.62 -11.62
CA VAL A 376 24.37 13.36 -11.28
C VAL A 376 23.20 13.14 -12.25
N GLN A 377 22.91 11.90 -12.62
CA GLN A 377 21.74 11.56 -13.45
C GLN A 377 20.49 11.46 -12.58
N PHE A 378 19.44 12.19 -12.94
CA PHE A 378 18.18 12.25 -12.21
C PHE A 378 16.99 12.02 -13.15
N GLU A 379 15.99 11.27 -12.67
CA GLU A 379 14.76 10.99 -13.41
C GLU A 379 13.75 12.12 -13.24
N TRP A 380 13.35 12.72 -14.34
CA TRP A 380 12.43 13.85 -14.36
C TRP A 380 10.96 13.40 -14.35
N HIS A 381 10.01 14.32 -14.10
CA HIS A 381 8.58 13.98 -14.04
C HIS A 381 7.97 13.46 -15.34
N ASP A 382 8.70 13.58 -16.46
CA ASP A 382 8.36 13.06 -17.79
C ASP A 382 9.01 11.68 -18.07
N GLY A 383 9.67 11.08 -17.07
CA GLY A 383 10.45 9.83 -17.19
C GLY A 383 11.79 9.99 -17.92
N THR A 384 12.19 11.21 -18.29
CA THR A 384 13.47 11.43 -18.97
C THR A 384 14.62 11.58 -17.98
N LEU A 385 15.76 10.96 -18.29
CA LEU A 385 17.00 11.10 -17.51
C LEU A 385 17.71 12.39 -17.92
N LYS A 386 17.93 13.29 -16.95
CA LYS A 386 18.63 14.56 -17.16
C LYS A 386 19.88 14.63 -16.27
N ASN A 387 20.89 15.37 -16.72
CA ASN A 387 22.11 15.58 -15.93
C ASN A 387 21.90 16.81 -15.04
N MET A 388 22.13 16.67 -13.74
CA MET A 388 21.91 17.70 -12.73
C MET A 388 23.21 18.06 -12.01
N HIS A 389 23.54 19.34 -11.91
CA HIS A 389 24.56 19.77 -10.97
C HIS A 389 23.93 19.83 -9.56
N VAL A 390 24.43 19.02 -8.64
CA VAL A 390 23.82 18.90 -7.31
C VAL A 390 24.49 19.91 -6.37
N ASP A 391 23.74 20.97 -6.07
CA ASP A 391 24.10 22.00 -5.09
C ASP A 391 23.63 21.53 -3.69
N LEU A 392 24.60 21.12 -2.85
CA LEU A 392 24.36 20.62 -1.50
C LEU A 392 23.69 21.66 -0.58
N PRO A 393 24.19 22.92 -0.47
CA PRO A 393 23.47 24.01 0.20
C PRO A 393 22.04 24.21 -0.28
N LEU A 394 21.79 24.18 -1.60
CA LEU A 394 20.43 24.31 -2.14
C LEU A 394 19.54 23.15 -1.68
N LEU A 395 20.01 21.91 -1.76
CA LEU A 395 19.26 20.74 -1.30
C LEU A 395 18.95 20.81 0.19
N GLN A 396 19.92 21.15 1.04
CA GLN A 396 19.71 21.29 2.48
C GLN A 396 18.71 22.41 2.82
N SER A 397 18.78 23.54 2.10
CA SER A 397 17.81 24.64 2.26
C SER A 397 16.41 24.31 1.74
N TYR A 398 16.30 23.38 0.78
CA TYR A 398 15.04 22.87 0.28
C TYR A 398 14.44 21.85 1.25
N GLN A 399 15.25 20.90 1.72
CA GLN A 399 14.89 19.92 2.75
C GLN A 399 14.34 20.60 4.00
N ARG A 400 15.01 21.65 4.53
CA ARG A 400 14.49 22.40 5.68
C ARG A 400 13.12 23.03 5.42
N ARG A 401 12.95 23.72 4.28
CA ARG A 401 11.66 24.31 3.89
C ARG A 401 10.56 23.29 3.60
N LEU A 402 10.95 22.06 3.26
CA LEU A 402 10.02 20.95 3.05
C LEU A 402 9.48 20.42 4.39
N LEU A 403 10.35 20.26 5.39
CA LEU A 403 9.96 19.95 6.78
C LEU A 403 9.11 21.07 7.40
N GLU A 404 9.48 22.34 7.20
CA GLU A 404 8.67 23.49 7.63
C GLU A 404 7.27 23.48 7.00
N ALA A 405 7.13 23.03 5.75
CA ALA A 405 5.85 22.89 5.08
C ALA A 405 5.06 21.66 5.55
N GLU A 406 5.74 20.56 5.85
CA GLU A 406 5.16 19.34 6.41
C GLU A 406 4.54 19.61 7.78
N GLY A 407 5.25 20.29 8.68
CA GLY A 407 4.72 20.73 9.98
C GLY A 407 3.46 21.60 9.84
N VAL A 408 3.41 22.52 8.85
CA VAL A 408 2.20 23.32 8.59
C VAL A 408 1.03 22.47 8.03
N LEU A 409 1.29 21.34 7.38
CA LEU A 409 0.26 20.36 7.01
C LEU A 409 -0.22 19.57 8.23
N GLU A 410 0.70 19.15 9.11
CA GLU A 410 0.40 18.44 10.36
C GLU A 410 -0.42 19.31 11.32
N ASP A 411 -0.02 20.57 11.54
CA ASP A 411 -0.78 21.58 12.28
C ASP A 411 -2.20 21.71 11.74
N ARG A 412 -2.37 21.66 10.41
CA ARG A 412 -3.68 21.74 9.76
C ARG A 412 -4.52 20.48 9.97
N VAL A 413 -3.92 19.30 9.99
CA VAL A 413 -4.59 18.04 10.34
C VAL A 413 -4.98 18.03 11.82
N MET A 414 -4.09 18.48 12.72
CA MET A 414 -4.35 18.60 14.15
C MET A 414 -5.47 19.62 14.43
N TRP A 415 -5.51 20.74 13.70
CA TRP A 415 -6.59 21.73 13.77
C TRP A 415 -7.96 21.19 13.32
N LEU A 416 -8.01 20.22 12.39
CA LEU A 416 -9.23 19.52 12.01
C LEU A 416 -9.63 18.42 13.02
N ASN A 417 -8.64 17.80 13.67
CA ASN A 417 -8.83 16.72 14.65
C ASN A 417 -9.05 17.21 16.09
N ASN A 418 -8.94 18.51 16.37
CA ASN A 418 -9.18 19.06 17.70
C ASN A 418 -10.66 18.89 18.10
N PHE A 419 -10.92 18.58 19.38
CA PHE A 419 -12.25 18.24 19.93
C PHE A 419 -13.22 19.43 19.80
N SER A 420 -13.89 19.50 18.64
CA SER A 420 -14.63 20.67 18.17
C SER A 420 -15.59 20.26 17.06
N SER A 421 -16.50 21.16 16.65
CA SER A 421 -17.41 20.92 15.52
C SER A 421 -16.69 20.54 14.22
N ARG A 422 -15.41 20.89 14.05
CA ARG A 422 -14.62 20.61 12.84
C ARG A 422 -14.33 19.13 12.64
N GLN A 423 -14.23 18.39 13.75
CA GLN A 423 -14.03 16.94 13.72
C GLN A 423 -15.23 16.22 13.10
N ILE A 424 -16.43 16.77 13.31
CA ILE A 424 -17.71 16.15 12.94
C ILE A 424 -18.23 16.66 11.58
N TRP A 425 -18.20 17.97 11.37
CA TRP A 425 -18.81 18.63 10.21
C TRP A 425 -17.80 19.04 9.13
N GLY A 426 -16.51 18.79 9.36
CA GLY A 426 -15.43 19.39 8.58
C GLY A 426 -15.41 20.92 8.74
N THR A 427 -14.88 21.62 7.73
CA THR A 427 -14.89 23.08 7.68
C THR A 427 -16.11 23.62 6.96
N VAL A 428 -16.97 24.37 7.64
CA VAL A 428 -18.13 25.04 7.00
C VAL A 428 -17.66 26.24 6.18
N CYS A 429 -17.82 26.18 4.85
CA CYS A 429 -17.22 27.15 3.91
C CYS A 429 -18.26 28.00 3.17
N GLU A 430 -19.53 27.61 3.24
CA GLU A 430 -20.63 28.18 2.47
C GLU A 430 -21.33 29.31 3.23
N GLN A 431 -21.84 30.29 2.49
CA GLN A 431 -22.44 31.50 3.06
C GLN A 431 -23.92 31.31 3.44
N SER A 432 -24.67 30.49 2.69
CA SER A 432 -26.00 30.00 3.07
C SER A 432 -25.91 28.49 3.34
N VAL A 433 -26.21 28.09 4.58
CA VAL A 433 -26.00 26.74 5.10
C VAL A 433 -27.31 26.10 5.55
N GLN A 434 -27.68 24.97 4.97
CA GLN A 434 -28.81 24.17 5.42
C GLN A 434 -28.30 22.92 6.12
N ILE A 435 -28.67 22.73 7.37
CA ILE A 435 -28.35 21.51 8.13
C ILE A 435 -29.55 20.58 8.03
N VAL A 436 -29.30 19.33 7.64
CA VAL A 436 -30.32 18.29 7.45
C VAL A 436 -30.03 17.15 8.42
N LEU A 437 -30.89 16.95 9.41
CA LEU A 437 -30.70 16.04 10.55
C LEU A 437 -31.59 14.81 10.43
N ASP A 438 -30.99 13.63 10.45
CA ASP A 438 -31.68 12.34 10.60
C ASP A 438 -32.28 12.23 12.01
N VAL A 439 -33.61 12.16 12.08
CA VAL A 439 -34.39 11.91 13.29
C VAL A 439 -35.33 10.70 13.07
N SER A 440 -34.87 9.70 12.33
CA SER A 440 -35.54 8.41 12.23
C SER A 440 -35.49 7.62 13.56
N ASP A 441 -36.36 6.63 13.72
CA ASP A 441 -36.36 5.72 14.89
C ASP A 441 -34.99 5.04 15.08
N LEU A 442 -34.32 4.77 13.97
CA LEU A 442 -33.00 4.13 13.88
C LEU A 442 -31.84 5.08 14.28
N SER A 443 -32.15 6.32 14.64
CA SER A 443 -31.22 7.32 15.17
C SER A 443 -31.47 7.66 16.64
N ASP A 444 -32.43 7.02 17.33
CA ASP A 444 -32.79 7.38 18.72
C ASP A 444 -31.63 7.14 19.71
N ASP A 445 -30.93 6.00 19.62
CA ASP A 445 -29.70 5.70 20.38
C ASP A 445 -28.57 6.74 20.14
N HIS A 446 -28.66 7.49 19.05
CA HIS A 446 -27.69 8.49 18.61
C HIS A 446 -28.19 9.94 18.86
N GLN A 447 -29.40 10.14 19.36
CA GLN A 447 -30.05 11.45 19.54
C GLN A 447 -29.23 12.41 20.40
N LEU A 448 -28.59 11.91 21.47
CA LEU A 448 -27.66 12.67 22.32
C LEU A 448 -26.44 13.18 21.54
N HIS A 449 -25.88 12.35 20.64
CA HIS A 449 -24.72 12.70 19.82
C HIS A 449 -25.10 13.69 18.72
N ILE A 450 -26.27 13.54 18.09
CA ILE A 450 -26.82 14.50 17.13
C ILE A 450 -26.99 15.88 17.79
N ARG A 451 -27.64 15.93 18.97
CA ARG A 451 -27.82 17.17 19.73
C ARG A 451 -26.48 17.80 20.12
N HIS A 452 -25.49 17.00 20.56
CA HIS A 452 -24.15 17.50 20.89
C HIS A 452 -23.41 18.05 19.64
N ALA A 453 -23.42 17.32 18.53
CA ALA A 453 -22.81 17.73 17.27
C ALA A 453 -23.39 19.05 16.74
N VAL A 454 -24.72 19.20 16.81
CA VAL A 454 -25.42 20.43 16.39
C VAL A 454 -25.14 21.59 17.36
N ARG A 455 -25.04 21.33 18.67
CA ARG A 455 -24.63 22.34 19.66
C ARG A 455 -23.25 22.91 19.34
N LEU A 456 -22.24 22.06 19.12
CA LEU A 456 -20.90 22.52 18.75
C LEU A 456 -20.91 23.35 17.45
N LEU A 457 -21.67 22.90 16.43
CA LEU A 457 -21.81 23.59 15.14
C LEU A 457 -22.42 24.99 15.29
N LEU A 458 -23.45 25.13 16.14
CA LEU A 458 -24.11 26.40 16.47
C LEU A 458 -23.20 27.35 17.27
N GLN A 459 -22.35 26.81 18.15
CA GLN A 459 -21.43 27.61 18.98
C GLN A 459 -20.19 28.10 18.23
N GLU A 460 -19.64 27.31 17.31
CA GLU A 460 -18.29 27.54 16.75
C GLU A 460 -18.24 27.99 15.28
N GLN A 461 -19.08 27.42 14.40
CA GLN A 461 -18.94 27.62 12.95
C GLN A 461 -20.08 28.41 12.31
N LEU A 462 -21.34 28.16 12.70
CA LEU A 462 -22.47 28.93 12.19
C LEU A 462 -22.43 30.44 12.46
N PRO A 463 -21.84 30.98 13.54
CA PRO A 463 -21.72 32.44 13.74
C PRO A 463 -20.95 33.15 12.62
N SER A 464 -20.12 32.43 11.86
CA SER A 464 -19.38 32.97 10.71
C SER A 464 -20.16 32.96 9.38
N THR A 465 -21.33 32.31 9.33
CA THR A 465 -22.15 32.18 8.11
C THR A 465 -23.13 33.35 7.96
N HIS A 466 -23.60 33.63 6.74
CA HIS A 466 -24.56 34.73 6.51
C HIS A 466 -26.02 34.31 6.74
N ARG A 467 -26.37 33.09 6.32
CA ARG A 467 -27.72 32.52 6.48
C ARG A 467 -27.61 31.06 6.89
N PHE A 468 -28.53 30.61 7.76
CA PHE A 468 -28.67 29.21 8.09
C PHE A 468 -30.13 28.76 8.23
N ASN A 469 -30.38 27.46 8.07
CA ASN A 469 -31.62 26.80 8.49
C ASN A 469 -31.31 25.39 9.00
N ILE A 470 -32.22 24.84 9.82
CA ILE A 470 -32.17 23.45 10.27
C ILE A 470 -33.45 22.74 9.81
N ILE A 471 -33.27 21.59 9.16
CA ILE A 471 -34.30 20.69 8.68
C ILE A 471 -34.07 19.35 9.38
N ALA A 472 -35.09 18.78 9.99
CA ALA A 472 -35.07 17.44 10.56
C ALA A 472 -35.94 16.52 9.69
N PHE A 473 -35.50 15.29 9.44
CA PHE A 473 -36.24 14.32 8.63
C PHE A 473 -36.30 12.95 9.31
N GLY A 474 -37.51 12.38 9.29
CA GLY A 474 -37.81 10.97 9.54
C GLY A 474 -38.84 10.55 8.52
N ALA A 475 -39.98 10.00 8.96
CA ALA A 475 -41.13 9.77 8.08
C ALA A 475 -41.62 11.07 7.41
N ASP A 476 -41.66 12.16 8.19
CA ASP A 476 -41.95 13.52 7.73
C ASP A 476 -40.70 14.42 7.75
N VAL A 477 -40.71 15.47 6.93
CA VAL A 477 -39.69 16.52 6.90
C VAL A 477 -40.21 17.76 7.64
N LYS A 478 -39.48 18.22 8.67
CA LYS A 478 -39.83 19.38 9.49
C LYS A 478 -38.68 20.40 9.44
N ALA A 479 -38.97 21.66 9.08
CA ALA A 479 -37.98 22.74 9.12
C ALA A 479 -38.23 23.67 10.32
N TRP A 480 -37.17 24.18 10.94
CA TRP A 480 -37.27 25.16 12.03
C TRP A 480 -37.88 26.49 11.55
N ARG A 481 -37.49 26.94 10.36
CA ARG A 481 -38.06 28.08 9.64
C ARG A 481 -38.32 27.68 8.18
N GLU A 482 -39.29 28.32 7.53
CA GLU A 482 -39.62 28.05 6.11
C GLU A 482 -38.48 28.44 5.14
N ARG A 483 -37.60 29.35 5.54
CA ARG A 483 -36.48 29.90 4.75
C ARG A 483 -35.26 30.10 5.66
N ALA A 484 -34.04 30.13 5.10
CA ALA A 484 -32.85 30.40 5.90
C ALA A 484 -32.85 31.83 6.46
N VAL A 485 -32.43 31.98 7.70
CA VAL A 485 -32.40 33.24 8.46
C VAL A 485 -30.96 33.64 8.79
N SER A 486 -30.72 34.89 9.18
CA SER A 486 -29.39 35.38 9.55
C SER A 486 -28.83 34.65 10.77
N SER A 487 -27.53 34.34 10.77
CA SER A 487 -26.83 33.60 11.84
C SER A 487 -26.51 34.44 13.10
N ASN A 488 -27.48 35.22 13.56
CA ASN A 488 -27.33 36.03 14.78
C ASN A 488 -27.50 35.15 16.06
N PRO A 489 -26.92 35.56 17.21
CA PRO A 489 -26.95 34.73 18.43
C PRO A 489 -28.35 34.36 18.92
N GLN A 490 -29.34 35.25 18.76
CA GLN A 490 -30.73 34.98 19.12
C GLN A 490 -31.34 33.86 18.26
N ASN A 491 -31.16 33.92 16.94
CA ASN A 491 -31.63 32.90 16.01
C ASN A 491 -30.92 31.55 16.27
N LEU A 492 -29.63 31.57 16.61
CA LEU A 492 -28.89 30.35 16.96
C LEU A 492 -29.44 29.72 18.25
N GLN A 493 -29.77 30.53 19.26
CA GLN A 493 -30.39 30.09 20.52
C GLN A 493 -31.84 29.58 20.32
N GLU A 494 -32.65 30.26 19.50
CA GLU A 494 -34.00 29.79 19.12
C GLU A 494 -33.95 28.47 18.33
N ALA A 495 -32.97 28.30 17.43
CA ALA A 495 -32.74 27.06 16.70
C ALA A 495 -32.32 25.92 17.65
N TRP A 496 -31.46 26.20 18.64
CA TRP A 496 -31.08 25.24 19.67
C TRP A 496 -32.28 24.78 20.51
N GLN A 497 -33.13 25.72 20.95
CA GLN A 497 -34.37 25.41 21.67
C GLN A 497 -35.36 24.57 20.86
N TRP A 498 -35.31 24.65 19.53
CA TRP A 498 -36.09 23.76 18.64
C TRP A 498 -35.45 22.38 18.52
N VAL A 499 -34.13 22.29 18.33
CA VAL A 499 -33.38 21.02 18.27
C VAL A 499 -33.50 20.20 19.57
N GLN A 500 -33.52 20.87 20.73
CA GLN A 500 -33.78 20.23 22.02
C GLN A 500 -35.16 19.55 22.10
N LYS A 501 -36.16 20.02 21.33
CA LYS A 501 -37.55 19.52 21.29
C LYS A 501 -37.82 18.53 20.15
N LEU A 502 -36.81 18.15 19.38
CA LEU A 502 -36.94 17.12 18.35
C LEU A 502 -37.02 15.73 18.99
N GLU A 503 -38.04 14.98 18.61
CA GLU A 503 -38.23 13.56 18.92
C GLU A 503 -37.93 12.73 17.66
N CYS A 504 -37.34 11.56 17.84
CA CYS A 504 -37.07 10.61 16.75
C CYS A 504 -38.37 9.86 16.38
N ALA A 505 -38.67 9.75 15.07
CA ALA A 505 -39.90 9.13 14.58
C ALA A 505 -39.82 8.66 13.10
N GLY A 506 -40.02 7.37 12.87
CA GLY A 506 -40.25 6.74 11.56
C GLY A 506 -39.02 6.48 10.70
N ASP A 507 -39.26 6.14 9.42
CA ASP A 507 -38.25 5.73 8.42
C ASP A 507 -37.36 6.89 7.91
N ARG A 508 -36.25 6.60 7.22
CA ARG A 508 -35.30 7.61 6.70
C ARG A 508 -35.68 8.12 5.30
N ASN A 509 -36.54 9.14 5.21
CA ASN A 509 -36.89 9.76 3.93
C ASN A 509 -35.88 10.85 3.46
N THR A 510 -34.65 10.43 3.16
CA THR A 510 -33.56 11.31 2.70
C THR A 510 -33.91 12.06 1.40
N LEU A 511 -34.62 11.43 0.45
CA LEU A 511 -35.01 12.08 -0.80
C LEU A 511 -35.97 13.26 -0.57
N ALA A 512 -36.95 13.11 0.32
CA ALA A 512 -37.85 14.21 0.68
C ALA A 512 -37.10 15.34 1.40
N ALA A 513 -36.16 14.99 2.28
CA ALA A 513 -35.33 15.98 2.99
C ALA A 513 -34.48 16.82 2.02
N LEU A 514 -33.84 16.17 1.03
CA LEU A 514 -33.05 16.86 0.00
C LEU A 514 -33.92 17.73 -0.92
N ARG A 515 -35.13 17.28 -1.29
CA ARG A 515 -36.11 18.08 -2.05
C ARG A 515 -36.50 19.35 -1.30
N HIS A 516 -36.89 19.22 -0.04
CA HIS A 516 -37.26 20.36 0.80
C HIS A 516 -36.09 21.34 1.00
N ALA A 517 -34.86 20.82 1.17
CA ALA A 517 -33.65 21.65 1.22
C ALA A 517 -33.45 22.45 -0.07
N THR A 518 -33.57 21.81 -1.24
CA THR A 518 -33.43 22.50 -2.54
C THR A 518 -34.51 23.56 -2.79
N GLU A 519 -35.77 23.27 -2.45
CA GLU A 519 -36.94 24.10 -2.79
C GLU A 519 -37.16 25.29 -1.85
N SER A 520 -36.74 25.19 -0.59
CA SER A 520 -37.01 26.21 0.45
C SER A 520 -36.21 27.52 0.31
N GLU A 521 -35.09 27.53 -0.43
CA GLU A 521 -34.24 28.71 -0.63
C GLU A 521 -34.30 29.21 -2.08
N PRO A 522 -34.60 30.51 -2.33
CA PRO A 522 -34.62 31.07 -3.68
C PRO A 522 -33.25 30.96 -4.38
N GLN A 523 -33.24 30.95 -5.71
CA GLN A 523 -32.01 30.93 -6.52
C GLN A 523 -31.29 32.31 -6.52
N ASP A 524 -30.91 32.80 -5.34
CA ASP A 524 -30.02 33.94 -5.24
C ASP A 524 -28.60 33.51 -5.62
N ARG A 525 -28.15 33.92 -6.83
CA ARG A 525 -26.87 33.52 -7.41
C ARG A 525 -25.66 34.18 -6.74
N SER A 526 -25.87 35.03 -5.74
CA SER A 526 -24.82 35.83 -5.09
C SER A 526 -24.06 35.11 -3.97
N LEU A 527 -24.66 34.11 -3.33
CA LEU A 527 -24.10 33.40 -2.17
C LEU A 527 -23.74 31.95 -2.48
N THR A 528 -22.67 31.44 -1.88
CA THR A 528 -22.36 30.00 -1.91
C THR A 528 -23.37 29.23 -1.04
N ARG A 529 -24.02 28.20 -1.61
CA ARG A 529 -25.01 27.36 -0.91
C ARG A 529 -24.43 25.98 -0.58
N GLY A 530 -24.59 25.55 0.67
CA GLY A 530 -24.17 24.23 1.15
C GLY A 530 -25.27 23.55 1.97
N VAL A 531 -25.51 22.26 1.70
CA VAL A 531 -26.34 21.37 2.51
C VAL A 531 -25.41 20.46 3.30
N TYR A 532 -25.67 20.30 4.61
CA TYR A 532 -24.91 19.45 5.51
C TYR A 532 -25.86 18.37 6.05
N LEU A 533 -25.81 17.19 5.45
CA LEU A 533 -26.60 16.02 5.86
C LEU A 533 -25.89 15.27 6.98
N PHE A 534 -26.51 15.18 8.15
CA PHE A 534 -26.07 14.35 9.26
C PHE A 534 -26.98 13.12 9.37
N THR A 535 -26.42 11.92 9.22
CA THR A 535 -27.18 10.67 9.24
C THR A 535 -26.43 9.57 10.00
N THR A 536 -27.17 8.60 10.52
CA THR A 536 -26.60 7.41 11.18
C THR A 536 -26.63 6.15 10.32
N GLY A 537 -27.23 6.20 9.11
CA GLY A 537 -27.44 5.01 8.28
C GLY A 537 -27.59 5.30 6.79
N ALA A 538 -27.96 4.26 6.04
CA ALA A 538 -28.27 4.37 4.61
C ALA A 538 -29.62 5.07 4.39
N PRO A 539 -29.82 5.75 3.24
CA PRO A 539 -31.14 6.20 2.83
C PRO A 539 -32.04 5.00 2.49
N ASP A 540 -33.32 5.03 2.89
CA ASP A 540 -34.26 3.94 2.59
C ASP A 540 -34.82 3.99 1.14
N GLN A 541 -34.36 4.93 0.31
CA GLN A 541 -34.78 5.09 -1.08
C GLN A 541 -33.75 4.50 -2.05
N ASP A 542 -34.22 4.02 -3.20
CA ASP A 542 -33.36 3.48 -4.24
C ASP A 542 -32.26 4.47 -4.66
N HIS A 543 -31.02 4.00 -4.63
CA HIS A 543 -29.84 4.83 -4.85
C HIS A 543 -29.81 5.48 -6.25
N SER A 544 -30.38 4.82 -7.28
CA SER A 544 -30.41 5.36 -8.64
C SER A 544 -31.28 6.61 -8.74
N VAL A 545 -32.43 6.63 -8.05
CA VAL A 545 -33.34 7.79 -7.98
C VAL A 545 -32.68 8.92 -7.22
N LEU A 546 -32.01 8.61 -6.10
CA LEU A 546 -31.30 9.57 -5.27
C LEU A 546 -30.14 10.24 -6.03
N PHE A 547 -29.29 9.46 -6.70
CA PHE A 547 -28.17 10.01 -7.50
C PHE A 547 -28.66 10.77 -8.73
N SER A 548 -29.71 10.30 -9.42
CA SER A 548 -30.31 11.03 -10.54
C SER A 548 -30.75 12.44 -10.10
N TYR A 549 -31.52 12.52 -9.00
CA TYR A 549 -31.98 13.79 -8.45
C TYR A 549 -30.81 14.72 -8.06
N VAL A 550 -29.82 14.20 -7.34
CA VAL A 550 -28.64 14.99 -6.96
C VAL A 550 -27.87 15.50 -8.19
N SER A 551 -27.68 14.66 -9.22
CA SER A 551 -26.94 15.04 -10.42
C SER A 551 -27.62 16.12 -11.27
N GLU A 552 -28.96 16.17 -11.26
CA GLU A 552 -29.74 17.14 -12.04
C GLU A 552 -29.77 18.52 -11.36
N PHE A 553 -29.87 18.56 -10.03
CA PHE A 553 -30.10 19.81 -9.28
C PHE A 553 -28.84 20.43 -8.63
N CYS A 554 -27.73 19.69 -8.43
CA CYS A 554 -26.56 20.17 -7.68
C CYS A 554 -25.52 20.96 -8.48
N THR A 555 -25.90 21.64 -9.57
CA THR A 555 -24.94 22.42 -10.40
C THR A 555 -24.38 23.66 -9.68
N SER A 556 -25.08 24.20 -8.68
CA SER A 556 -24.64 25.34 -7.85
C SER A 556 -24.78 25.12 -6.35
N LEU A 557 -25.12 23.91 -5.92
CA LEU A 557 -25.39 23.52 -4.54
C LEU A 557 -24.45 22.37 -4.17
N ARG A 558 -23.71 22.50 -3.07
CA ARG A 558 -22.87 21.40 -2.56
C ARG A 558 -23.61 20.63 -1.48
N ILE A 559 -23.61 19.31 -1.53
CA ILE A 559 -24.12 18.45 -0.46
C ILE A 559 -22.94 17.77 0.23
N HIS A 560 -22.67 18.18 1.47
CA HIS A 560 -21.72 17.53 2.37
C HIS A 560 -22.47 16.52 3.22
N VAL A 561 -21.86 15.36 3.47
CA VAL A 561 -22.49 14.25 4.20
C VAL A 561 -21.60 13.83 5.37
N CYS A 562 -22.18 13.83 6.56
CA CYS A 562 -21.59 13.43 7.83
C CYS A 562 -22.29 12.14 8.29
N LEU A 563 -21.58 11.02 8.24
CA LEU A 563 -22.03 9.73 8.78
C LEU A 563 -21.52 9.58 10.22
N PHE A 564 -22.42 9.32 11.17
CA PHE A 564 -22.06 8.96 12.54
C PHE A 564 -22.45 7.51 12.85
N THR A 565 -21.52 6.73 13.40
CA THR A 565 -21.75 5.32 13.77
C THR A 565 -21.16 5.00 15.14
N ARG A 566 -21.96 4.47 16.07
CA ARG A 566 -21.52 4.08 17.41
C ARG A 566 -21.21 2.57 17.48
N GLY A 567 -19.99 2.21 17.87
CA GLY A 567 -19.64 0.85 18.30
C GLY A 567 -19.98 -0.32 17.36
N VAL A 568 -20.05 -1.52 17.95
CA VAL A 568 -20.04 -2.83 17.25
C VAL A 568 -21.42 -3.25 16.70
N GLU A 569 -22.52 -2.55 17.01
CA GLU A 569 -23.87 -2.93 16.55
C GLU A 569 -24.09 -2.82 15.03
N PRO A 570 -24.67 -3.84 14.36
CA PRO A 570 -24.99 -3.77 12.94
C PRO A 570 -26.05 -2.68 12.68
N LEU A 571 -25.83 -1.89 11.62
CA LEU A 571 -26.77 -0.86 11.20
C LEU A 571 -28.13 -1.49 10.83
N ARG A 572 -29.13 -1.26 11.67
CA ARG A 572 -30.52 -1.62 11.39
C ARG A 572 -31.02 -0.77 10.22
N CYS A 573 -31.61 -1.41 9.21
CA CYS A 573 -32.29 -0.80 8.07
C CYS A 573 -33.72 -1.34 8.05
N SER A 574 -34.70 -0.50 7.66
CA SER A 574 -36.11 -0.92 7.55
C SER A 574 -36.34 -1.94 6.42
N SER A 575 -35.41 -2.04 5.46
CA SER A 575 -35.38 -3.11 4.45
C SER A 575 -34.64 -4.35 4.97
N SER A 576 -35.10 -5.55 4.59
CA SER A 576 -34.67 -6.85 5.14
C SER A 576 -33.25 -7.32 4.76
N HIS A 577 -32.36 -6.40 4.38
CA HIS A 577 -30.99 -6.68 3.98
C HIS A 577 -30.00 -6.06 4.97
N HIS A 578 -29.13 -6.90 5.54
CA HIS A 578 -28.05 -6.45 6.41
C HIS A 578 -26.93 -5.82 5.55
N VAL A 579 -27.01 -4.50 5.33
CA VAL A 579 -25.99 -3.74 4.56
C VAL A 579 -24.76 -3.49 5.44
N SER A 580 -23.56 -3.73 4.91
CA SER A 580 -22.34 -3.52 5.69
C SER A 580 -22.02 -2.03 5.85
N ARG A 581 -21.40 -1.63 6.99
CA ARG A 581 -21.01 -0.22 7.24
C ARG A 581 -20.18 0.38 6.08
N ALA A 582 -19.31 -0.43 5.47
CA ALA A 582 -18.52 -0.02 4.31
C ALA A 582 -19.36 0.24 3.04
N GLN A 583 -20.44 -0.52 2.83
CA GLN A 583 -21.39 -0.25 1.75
C GLN A 583 -22.18 1.05 2.02
N VAL A 584 -22.64 1.27 3.25
CA VAL A 584 -23.31 2.53 3.64
C VAL A 584 -22.40 3.74 3.42
N ALA A 585 -21.16 3.68 3.91
CA ALA A 585 -20.17 4.73 3.69
C ALA A 585 -19.89 4.96 2.19
N LEU A 586 -19.80 3.91 1.38
CA LEU A 586 -19.62 4.02 -0.08
C LEU A 586 -20.81 4.74 -0.76
N ILE A 587 -22.05 4.42 -0.38
CA ILE A 587 -23.26 5.06 -0.94
C ILE A 587 -23.28 6.55 -0.60
N LEU A 588 -23.05 6.89 0.68
CA LEU A 588 -23.07 8.27 1.17
C LEU A 588 -21.89 9.11 0.65
N ARG A 589 -20.71 8.50 0.47
CA ARG A 589 -19.56 9.15 -0.18
C ARG A 589 -19.83 9.46 -1.64
N ASN A 590 -20.39 8.49 -2.38
CA ASN A 590 -20.80 8.72 -3.77
C ASN A 590 -21.85 9.83 -3.87
N LEU A 591 -22.78 9.92 -2.91
CA LEU A 591 -23.78 10.98 -2.84
C LEU A 591 -23.14 12.37 -2.71
N ALA A 592 -22.21 12.52 -1.76
CA ALA A 592 -21.48 13.76 -1.54
C ALA A 592 -20.65 14.15 -2.79
N HIS A 593 -19.95 13.19 -3.40
CA HIS A 593 -19.10 13.44 -4.57
C HIS A 593 -19.91 13.77 -5.82
N CYS A 594 -21.07 13.14 -6.03
CA CYS A 594 -22.02 13.52 -7.10
C CYS A 594 -22.53 14.96 -6.96
N ALA A 595 -22.65 15.47 -5.72
CA ALA A 595 -23.03 16.85 -5.43
C ALA A 595 -21.84 17.83 -5.37
N ASN A 596 -20.62 17.41 -5.73
CA ASN A 596 -19.38 18.19 -5.56
C ASN A 596 -19.21 18.75 -4.13
N GLY A 597 -19.65 17.99 -3.12
CA GLY A 597 -19.41 18.22 -1.70
C GLY A 597 -18.36 17.27 -1.12
N ARG A 598 -18.39 17.08 0.20
CA ARG A 598 -17.42 16.26 0.95
C ARG A 598 -18.11 15.21 1.81
N PHE A 599 -17.42 14.11 2.03
CA PHE A 599 -17.79 13.05 2.95
C PHE A 599 -16.93 13.07 4.22
N HIS A 600 -17.58 12.91 5.36
CA HIS A 600 -16.96 12.75 6.68
C HIS A 600 -17.65 11.59 7.41
N TRP A 601 -16.88 10.67 7.96
CA TRP A 601 -17.35 9.53 8.73
C TRP A 601 -16.67 9.52 10.11
N ILE A 602 -17.50 9.60 11.15
CA ILE A 602 -17.09 9.72 12.55
C ILE A 602 -17.70 8.57 13.37
N THR A 603 -16.91 8.05 14.30
CA THR A 603 -17.30 7.14 15.38
C THR A 603 -17.17 7.82 16.73
N ASP A 604 -17.68 7.16 17.77
CA ASP A 604 -17.36 7.46 19.17
C ASP A 604 -15.84 7.44 19.48
N THR A 605 -15.06 6.70 18.68
CA THR A 605 -13.60 6.63 18.79
C THR A 605 -12.83 7.68 17.98
N GLY A 606 -13.46 8.41 17.05
CA GLY A 606 -12.81 9.49 16.28
C GLY A 606 -13.24 9.55 14.80
N ILE A 607 -12.40 10.16 13.95
CA ILE A 607 -12.66 10.20 12.49
C ILE A 607 -12.16 8.90 11.85
N VAL A 608 -13.04 8.24 11.10
CA VAL A 608 -12.74 7.02 10.31
C VAL A 608 -12.32 7.39 8.89
N GLU A 609 -13.08 8.28 8.23
CA GLU A 609 -12.81 8.77 6.88
C GLU A 609 -13.17 10.25 6.78
N SER A 610 -12.38 11.07 6.07
CA SER A 610 -12.68 12.49 5.87
C SER A 610 -11.94 13.03 4.65
N ASP A 611 -12.68 13.50 3.64
CA ASP A 611 -12.09 14.05 2.40
C ASP A 611 -11.10 15.20 2.66
N ASP A 612 -11.40 16.05 3.65
CA ASP A 612 -10.54 17.19 4.03
C ASP A 612 -9.20 16.73 4.61
N ILE A 613 -9.16 15.61 5.33
CA ILE A 613 -7.93 15.02 5.90
C ILE A 613 -7.19 14.21 4.85
N THR A 614 -7.89 13.38 4.07
CA THR A 614 -7.31 12.59 2.98
C THR A 614 -6.60 13.48 1.95
N THR A 615 -7.11 14.68 1.70
CA THR A 615 -6.47 15.64 0.78
C THR A 615 -5.17 16.21 1.35
N LEU A 616 -5.06 16.42 2.68
CA LEU A 616 -3.85 16.86 3.35
C LEU A 616 -2.79 15.74 3.39
N ILE A 617 -3.19 14.52 3.77
CA ILE A 617 -2.31 13.33 3.77
C ILE A 617 -1.68 13.12 2.38
N ARG A 618 -2.48 13.20 1.31
CA ARG A 618 -1.98 13.12 -0.08
C ARG A 618 -0.99 14.23 -0.47
N GLU A 619 -0.92 15.34 0.24
CA GLU A 619 0.10 16.38 0.02
C GLU A 619 1.35 16.12 0.87
N MET A 620 1.21 15.61 2.10
CA MET A 620 2.32 15.14 2.93
C MET A 620 3.06 13.96 2.27
N GLU A 621 2.33 12.97 1.72
CA GLU A 621 2.92 11.86 0.95
C GLU A 621 3.83 12.37 -0.17
N LYS A 622 3.45 13.44 -0.88
CA LYS A 622 4.30 14.08 -1.91
C LYS A 622 5.53 14.77 -1.32
N ALA A 623 5.43 15.32 -0.10
CA ALA A 623 6.57 15.90 0.60
C ALA A 623 7.60 14.80 0.94
N ALA A 624 7.17 13.70 1.54
CA ALA A 624 8.01 12.53 1.80
C ALA A 624 8.66 11.97 0.51
N ASP A 625 7.89 11.91 -0.59
CA ASP A 625 8.36 11.47 -1.90
C ASP A 625 9.43 12.40 -2.50
N TYR A 626 9.35 13.71 -2.23
CA TYR A 626 10.37 14.69 -2.63
C TYR A 626 11.59 14.67 -1.70
N TRP A 627 11.39 14.45 -0.40
CA TRP A 627 12.45 14.28 0.59
C TRP A 627 13.33 13.07 0.24
N GLN A 628 12.72 11.91 -0.03
CA GLN A 628 13.45 10.69 -0.42
C GLN A 628 14.29 10.92 -1.69
N LYS A 629 13.74 11.59 -2.70
CA LYS A 629 14.48 11.94 -3.93
C LYS A 629 15.67 12.87 -3.67
N CYS A 630 15.62 13.72 -2.63
CA CYS A 630 16.78 14.51 -2.20
C CYS A 630 17.82 13.65 -1.49
N CYS A 631 17.41 12.72 -0.62
CA CYS A 631 18.33 11.77 0.01
C CYS A 631 19.05 10.90 -1.03
N ASP A 632 18.31 10.34 -2.00
CA ASP A 632 18.88 9.56 -3.11
C ASP A 632 19.92 10.35 -3.93
N LEU A 633 19.71 11.66 -4.11
CA LEU A 633 20.66 12.57 -4.78
C LEU A 633 21.93 12.82 -3.94
N VAL A 634 21.79 13.00 -2.63
CA VAL A 634 22.92 13.18 -1.70
C VAL A 634 23.74 11.89 -1.58
N ASP A 635 23.09 10.73 -1.44
CA ASP A 635 23.76 9.43 -1.41
C ASP A 635 24.49 9.14 -2.73
N SER A 636 23.90 9.55 -3.86
CA SER A 636 24.55 9.45 -5.18
C SER A 636 25.77 10.36 -5.35
N LEU A 637 25.91 11.43 -4.54
CA LEU A 637 27.14 12.21 -4.43
C LEU A 637 28.16 11.55 -3.49
N LEU A 638 27.73 11.10 -2.30
CA LEU A 638 28.61 10.50 -1.28
C LEU A 638 29.25 9.18 -1.77
N GLN A 639 28.51 8.40 -2.57
CA GLN A 639 29.03 7.22 -3.26
C GLN A 639 30.06 7.56 -4.36
N ARG A 640 30.15 8.83 -4.80
CA ARG A 640 31.16 9.30 -5.77
C ARG A 640 32.37 9.92 -5.08
N SER A 641 32.21 10.70 -4.01
CA SER A 641 33.35 11.26 -3.27
C SER A 641 34.23 10.15 -2.67
N SER A 642 33.60 9.16 -2.02
CA SER A 642 34.28 7.97 -1.49
C SER A 642 35.00 7.11 -2.56
N SER A 643 34.72 7.30 -3.85
CA SER A 643 35.45 6.68 -4.97
C SER A 643 36.57 7.56 -5.52
N ALA A 644 36.59 8.85 -5.22
CA ALA A 644 37.62 9.80 -5.64
C ALA A 644 38.81 9.81 -4.66
N ASP A 645 38.55 9.63 -3.36
CA ASP A 645 39.59 9.59 -2.31
C ASP A 645 40.60 8.43 -2.50
N GLN A 646 40.28 7.43 -3.32
CA GLN A 646 41.21 6.35 -3.72
C GLN A 646 42.10 6.69 -4.93
N GLU A 647 41.78 7.72 -5.71
CA GLU A 647 42.61 8.16 -6.85
C GLU A 647 43.66 9.22 -6.44
N GLU A 648 43.43 10.02 -5.38
CA GLU A 648 44.40 11.04 -4.93
C GLU A 648 45.53 10.48 -4.03
N ALA A 649 45.35 9.32 -3.41
CA ALA A 649 46.37 8.66 -2.57
C ALA A 649 47.62 8.15 -3.33
N HIS A 650 47.65 8.25 -4.66
CA HIS A 650 48.74 7.77 -5.52
C HIS A 650 49.57 8.88 -6.18
N ALA A 651 49.46 10.14 -5.73
CA ALA A 651 50.02 11.30 -6.41
C ALA A 651 50.93 12.21 -5.55
N GLU A 652 51.55 11.72 -4.47
CA GLU A 652 52.57 12.50 -3.75
C GLU A 652 53.67 11.62 -3.11
N GLU A 653 54.70 11.28 -3.89
CA GLU A 653 55.92 10.64 -3.36
C GLU A 653 57.17 11.11 -4.13
N CYS A 654 57.73 12.27 -3.75
CA CYS A 654 59.11 12.65 -4.03
C CYS A 654 59.55 13.91 -3.24
N GLN A 655 60.09 13.72 -2.03
CA GLN A 655 61.37 14.27 -1.52
C GLN A 655 61.43 14.28 0.02
N SER A 656 62.55 13.83 0.55
CA SER A 656 62.97 13.92 1.97
C SER A 656 64.13 14.94 2.08
N PRO A 657 64.65 15.36 3.28
CA PRO A 657 64.54 14.70 4.59
C PRO A 657 64.45 15.60 5.86
N ALA A 658 64.39 14.93 7.03
CA ALA A 658 65.07 15.22 8.31
C ALA A 658 64.29 15.77 9.55
N HIS A 659 64.56 15.09 10.68
CA HIS A 659 64.49 15.45 12.11
C HIS A 659 63.18 15.82 12.87
N CYS A 660 62.77 14.85 13.70
CA CYS A 660 62.41 14.88 15.13
C CYS A 660 61.55 15.98 15.80
N THR A 661 60.65 15.46 16.65
CA THR A 661 60.14 15.95 17.96
C THR A 661 59.00 16.97 18.06
N GLU A 662 57.91 16.47 18.67
CA GLU A 662 56.99 17.10 19.63
C GLU A 662 55.95 18.15 19.19
N ALA A 663 54.89 18.17 20.00
CA ALA A 663 53.57 18.73 19.77
C ALA A 663 53.50 20.25 19.65
N LEU A 664 52.50 20.75 18.89
CA LEU A 664 51.47 21.66 19.42
C LEU A 664 50.38 22.02 18.37
N THR A 665 49.30 22.60 18.87
CA THR A 665 48.14 23.13 18.15
C THR A 665 48.47 24.36 17.29
N GLN A 666 47.92 24.43 16.06
CA GLN A 666 47.17 25.60 15.53
C GLN A 666 46.65 25.37 14.10
N LYS A 667 45.48 25.95 13.78
CA LYS A 667 44.91 25.98 12.42
C LYS A 667 45.47 27.19 11.67
N HIS A 668 46.06 26.98 10.49
CA HIS A 668 46.35 28.05 9.55
C HIS A 668 45.50 27.96 8.27
N THR A 669 45.01 29.12 7.85
CA THR A 669 44.09 29.31 6.72
C THR A 669 44.85 29.45 5.41
N LEU A 670 44.36 28.84 4.33
CA LEU A 670 44.79 29.15 2.96
C LEU A 670 43.80 30.12 2.27
N PRO A 671 44.26 31.02 1.39
CA PRO A 671 43.42 32.06 0.79
C PRO A 671 42.56 31.55 -0.38
N PRO A 672 41.42 32.20 -0.68
CA PRO A 672 40.53 31.79 -1.77
C PRO A 672 41.10 32.09 -3.16
N PRO A 673 40.70 31.33 -4.20
CA PRO A 673 41.16 31.54 -5.57
C PRO A 673 40.57 32.83 -6.18
N ARG A 674 41.36 33.49 -7.05
CA ARG A 674 40.98 34.76 -7.69
C ARG A 674 39.82 34.60 -8.68
N GLU A 675 38.90 35.57 -8.64
CA GLU A 675 37.78 35.66 -9.56
C GLU A 675 38.20 35.87 -11.04
N THR A 676 37.42 35.31 -11.96
CA THR A 676 37.58 35.53 -13.41
C THR A 676 36.53 36.54 -13.91
N ARG A 677 36.88 37.36 -14.91
CA ARG A 677 36.06 38.50 -15.40
C ARG A 677 34.57 38.23 -15.71
N LEU A 678 34.15 36.97 -15.84
CA LEU A 678 32.76 36.56 -16.05
C LEU A 678 31.92 36.50 -14.75
N SER A 679 32.51 36.30 -13.57
CA SER A 679 31.78 36.38 -12.28
C SER A 679 31.38 37.82 -11.97
N SER A 680 32.31 38.76 -12.14
CA SER A 680 32.11 40.20 -11.87
C SER A 680 30.99 40.79 -12.73
N ALA A 681 30.88 40.37 -14.00
CA ALA A 681 29.82 40.80 -14.91
C ALA A 681 28.42 40.24 -14.56
N ARG A 682 28.35 39.08 -13.87
CA ARG A 682 27.10 38.52 -13.35
C ARG A 682 26.69 39.18 -12.03
N LEU A 683 27.65 39.45 -11.15
CA LEU A 683 27.43 40.17 -9.88
C LEU A 683 26.91 41.59 -10.10
N GLN A 684 27.49 42.37 -11.02
CA GLN A 684 27.01 43.73 -11.35
C GLN A 684 25.55 43.75 -11.83
N ARG A 685 25.06 42.68 -12.48
CA ARG A 685 23.68 42.60 -12.95
C ARG A 685 22.68 42.20 -11.87
N LEU A 686 23.14 41.50 -10.83
CA LEU A 686 22.33 41.16 -9.65
C LEU A 686 22.25 42.33 -8.64
N PHE A 687 23.30 43.14 -8.54
CA PHE A 687 23.37 44.26 -7.59
C PHE A 687 22.44 45.44 -7.90
N LEU A 688 21.89 45.52 -9.12
CA LEU A 688 21.01 46.61 -9.58
C LEU A 688 19.50 46.31 -9.44
N CYS A 689 19.11 45.15 -8.88
CA CYS A 689 17.71 44.76 -8.73
C CYS A 689 17.17 44.78 -7.28
N THR A 690 17.96 45.21 -6.30
CA THR A 690 17.64 45.10 -4.86
C THR A 690 17.25 46.42 -4.16
N GLN A 691 17.05 47.51 -4.89
CA GLN A 691 16.42 48.74 -4.37
C GLN A 691 15.23 49.15 -5.25
N GLY A 692 14.11 49.52 -4.63
CA GLY A 692 12.78 49.44 -5.26
C GLY A 692 12.19 50.72 -5.83
N ARG A 693 11.18 50.52 -6.71
CA ARG A 693 10.06 51.40 -7.12
C ARG A 693 10.37 52.91 -7.32
N THR A 694 10.11 53.49 -8.50
CA THR A 694 8.74 53.68 -9.02
C THR A 694 8.66 53.91 -10.55
N GLU A 695 7.52 53.48 -11.11
CA GLU A 695 6.79 53.96 -12.31
C GLU A 695 7.48 54.27 -13.66
N VAL A 696 7.04 53.57 -14.73
CA VAL A 696 6.28 54.11 -15.90
C VAL A 696 5.94 52.97 -16.88
N LYS A 697 4.75 53.01 -17.52
CA LYS A 697 4.27 52.13 -18.62
C LYS A 697 4.22 52.94 -19.94
N PRO A 698 3.91 52.35 -21.11
CA PRO A 698 4.50 51.16 -21.75
C PRO A 698 4.83 51.39 -23.24
N SER A 699 5.84 50.72 -23.82
CA SER A 699 5.84 50.48 -25.28
C SER A 699 6.79 49.38 -25.75
N THR A 700 6.25 48.60 -26.69
CA THR A 700 6.87 47.80 -27.76
C THR A 700 8.30 48.17 -28.22
N ALA A 701 9.08 47.28 -28.85
CA ALA A 701 9.09 45.80 -28.94
C ALA A 701 10.32 45.43 -29.79
N TRP A 702 11.03 44.35 -29.46
CA TRP A 702 11.95 43.69 -30.42
C TRP A 702 11.65 42.19 -30.48
N ARG A 703 10.87 41.83 -31.50
CA ARG A 703 10.88 40.50 -32.13
C ARG A 703 11.48 40.67 -33.52
N PRO A 704 12.15 39.65 -34.03
CA PRO A 704 11.75 39.16 -35.36
C PRO A 704 11.06 37.79 -35.26
N ASN A 705 9.94 37.66 -35.96
CA ASN A 705 9.27 36.40 -36.26
C ASN A 705 9.60 35.97 -37.71
N SER A 706 9.09 34.80 -38.11
CA SER A 706 9.09 34.22 -39.48
C SER A 706 10.44 33.59 -39.90
N ALA A 707 10.50 32.39 -40.49
CA ALA A 707 9.64 31.69 -41.45
C ALA A 707 9.71 32.28 -42.88
N LYS A 708 10.23 31.46 -43.80
CA LYS A 708 10.50 31.71 -45.24
C LYS A 708 11.76 32.54 -45.55
N ALA A 709 12.79 31.85 -46.02
CA ALA A 709 13.57 32.29 -47.19
C ALA A 709 13.13 31.42 -48.38
N LEU A 710 12.91 32.03 -49.55
CA LEU A 710 12.49 31.32 -50.76
C LEU A 710 13.68 30.71 -51.51
N ILE A 711 13.43 29.59 -52.19
CA ILE A 711 14.16 29.13 -53.38
C ILE A 711 13.32 29.57 -54.60
N PRO A 712 13.92 30.02 -55.72
CA PRO A 712 13.18 30.65 -56.84
C PRO A 712 12.34 29.66 -57.70
N PRO A 713 11.37 30.16 -58.49
CA PRO A 713 10.49 29.32 -59.31
C PRO A 713 10.87 29.21 -60.80
N ALA A 714 10.96 27.97 -61.30
CA ALA A 714 10.91 27.51 -62.71
C ALA A 714 11.18 25.98 -62.75
N HIS A 715 10.67 25.13 -63.66
CA HIS A 715 9.46 25.10 -64.50
C HIS A 715 9.13 23.60 -64.73
N PRO A 716 7.85 23.14 -64.76
CA PRO A 716 7.52 21.81 -65.28
C PRO A 716 7.43 21.85 -66.82
N PRO A 717 7.99 20.84 -67.50
CA PRO A 717 7.16 19.76 -68.06
C PRO A 717 7.72 18.37 -67.66
N ASP A 718 7.03 17.24 -67.79
CA ASP A 718 5.82 16.93 -68.56
C ASP A 718 5.04 15.76 -67.88
N GLY A 719 3.88 15.36 -68.42
CA GLY A 719 3.43 13.97 -68.24
C GLY A 719 2.54 13.62 -67.03
N TRP A 720 1.35 14.21 -67.00
CA TRP A 720 0.06 13.53 -66.71
C TRP A 720 -0.07 12.49 -65.56
N LYS A 721 -0.79 12.98 -64.53
CA LYS A 721 -2.05 12.43 -63.96
C LYS A 721 -2.05 11.06 -63.22
N PRO A 722 -3.03 10.88 -62.29
CA PRO A 722 -2.99 9.83 -61.27
C PRO A 722 -3.86 8.62 -61.61
N ILE A 723 -3.77 7.54 -60.82
CA ILE A 723 -4.92 6.90 -60.14
C ILE A 723 -4.48 5.72 -59.24
N ARG A 724 -5.18 5.63 -58.11
CA ARG A 724 -5.45 4.55 -57.13
C ARG A 724 -5.06 3.07 -57.45
N ILE A 725 -5.13 2.25 -56.39
CA ILE A 725 -5.55 0.82 -56.29
C ILE A 725 -4.50 -0.18 -55.72
N THR A 726 -4.67 -0.43 -54.41
CA THR A 726 -4.66 -1.72 -53.67
C THR A 726 -3.49 -2.72 -53.67
N ASN A 727 -3.34 -3.30 -52.47
CA ASN A 727 -3.14 -4.73 -52.16
C ASN A 727 -1.83 -5.46 -52.53
N SER A 728 -1.16 -5.86 -51.46
CA SER A 728 -0.37 -7.10 -51.35
C SER A 728 0.96 -7.12 -52.15
N THR A 729 1.87 -8.08 -51.99
CA THR A 729 1.86 -9.30 -51.17
C THR A 729 3.28 -9.57 -50.64
N LYS A 730 3.37 -10.13 -49.42
CA LYS A 730 4.22 -11.28 -49.01
C LYS A 730 5.67 -11.45 -49.55
N VAL A 731 6.49 -12.02 -48.63
CA VAL A 731 7.40 -13.18 -48.86
C VAL A 731 8.94 -12.98 -48.82
N LYS A 732 9.46 -13.27 -47.61
CA LYS A 732 10.55 -14.21 -47.25
C LYS A 732 12.05 -13.87 -47.47
N LYS A 733 12.76 -14.05 -46.35
CA LYS A 733 14.02 -14.81 -46.16
C LYS A 733 15.25 -14.40 -47.00
N LYS A 734 16.32 -14.02 -46.29
CA LYS A 734 17.33 -15.01 -45.83
C LYS A 734 18.31 -14.41 -44.81
N ARG A 735 18.66 -15.20 -43.78
CA ARG A 735 19.97 -15.06 -43.11
C ARG A 735 21.04 -15.34 -44.14
N ARG A 736 22.13 -14.56 -44.15
CA ARG A 736 23.40 -15.03 -44.71
C ARG A 736 24.54 -14.65 -43.78
N ILE A 737 25.28 -15.67 -43.35
CA ILE A 737 26.55 -15.55 -42.65
C ILE A 737 27.61 -15.22 -43.70
N SER A 738 28.54 -14.32 -43.38
CA SER A 738 29.86 -14.28 -44.02
C SER A 738 30.87 -13.60 -43.09
N CYS A 739 31.75 -14.41 -42.49
CA CYS A 739 33.03 -13.91 -41.99
C CYS A 739 33.98 -13.73 -43.17
N SER A 740 34.59 -12.55 -43.28
CA SER A 740 35.79 -12.26 -44.09
C SER A 740 36.16 -10.79 -43.88
N ALA A 741 37.42 -10.37 -43.77
CA ALA A 741 38.66 -11.09 -43.46
C ALA A 741 39.68 -10.06 -42.95
N LEU A 742 40.77 -10.56 -42.35
CA LEU A 742 42.01 -9.88 -41.98
C LEU A 742 42.33 -8.54 -42.68
N LYS A 743 42.76 -7.56 -41.87
CA LYS A 743 44.07 -6.93 -42.05
C LYS A 743 44.69 -6.61 -40.69
N GLU A 744 45.85 -7.19 -40.44
CA GLU A 744 46.78 -6.72 -39.41
C GLU A 744 47.49 -5.47 -39.93
N GLU A 745 47.77 -4.50 -39.05
CA GLU A 745 49.08 -3.86 -38.96
C GLU A 745 49.21 -3.12 -37.62
N GLY A 746 50.44 -2.98 -37.14
CA GLY A 746 50.72 -2.85 -35.71
C GLY A 746 50.62 -1.43 -35.12
N SER A 747 50.10 -1.34 -33.90
CA SER A 747 50.43 -0.27 -32.95
C SER A 747 50.13 -0.71 -31.52
N PRO A 748 51.13 -0.76 -30.60
CA PRO A 748 50.95 -1.23 -29.23
C PRO A 748 50.32 -0.16 -28.31
N GLY A 749 49.22 0.47 -28.77
CA GLY A 749 48.57 1.59 -28.08
C GLY A 749 47.03 1.55 -28.00
N SER A 750 46.34 0.62 -28.68
CA SER A 750 44.86 0.63 -28.76
C SER A 750 44.15 -0.16 -27.66
N VAL A 751 44.86 -0.98 -26.88
CA VAL A 751 44.27 -1.94 -25.93
C VAL A 751 43.43 -1.27 -24.83
N PHE A 752 43.81 -0.07 -24.38
CA PHE A 752 43.11 0.63 -23.29
C PHE A 752 41.75 1.24 -23.67
N ASN A 753 41.46 1.43 -24.96
CA ASN A 753 40.21 2.06 -25.41
C ASN A 753 39.01 1.10 -25.50
N HIS A 754 39.23 -0.22 -25.44
CA HIS A 754 38.15 -1.21 -25.53
C HIS A 754 37.52 -1.58 -24.18
N LEU A 755 38.16 -1.22 -23.05
CA LEU A 755 37.68 -1.59 -21.71
C LEU A 755 36.74 -0.54 -21.08
N LYS A 756 36.90 0.76 -21.38
CA LYS A 756 36.07 1.84 -20.80
C LYS A 756 34.61 1.90 -21.33
N ALA A 757 34.23 1.04 -22.28
CA ALA A 757 32.88 1.03 -22.84
C ALA A 757 31.87 0.16 -22.07
N ASN A 758 32.33 -0.71 -21.16
CA ASN A 758 31.49 -1.77 -20.56
C ASN A 758 31.14 -1.59 -19.06
N SER A 759 31.74 -0.63 -18.33
CA SER A 759 31.49 -0.48 -16.88
C SER A 759 30.31 0.44 -16.52
N ILE A 760 29.75 1.21 -17.46
CA ILE A 760 28.55 2.04 -17.23
C ILE A 760 27.28 1.17 -17.24
N ARG A 761 27.13 0.32 -16.22
CA ARG A 761 25.92 -0.48 -15.99
C ARG A 761 24.82 0.40 -15.41
N LYS A 762 24.04 1.05 -16.30
CA LYS A 762 22.79 1.74 -15.94
C LYS A 762 21.97 0.86 -14.99
N ARG A 763 21.50 1.41 -13.86
CA ARG A 763 20.53 0.70 -12.99
C ARG A 763 19.33 0.31 -13.86
N ILE A 764 18.96 -0.98 -13.82
CA ILE A 764 17.77 -1.47 -14.51
C ILE A 764 16.58 -1.02 -13.67
N HIS A 765 15.82 -0.04 -14.15
CA HIS A 765 14.57 0.35 -13.51
C HIS A 765 13.57 -0.80 -13.66
N ILE A 766 13.01 -1.26 -12.54
CA ILE A 766 12.03 -2.34 -12.47
C ILE A 766 10.66 -1.72 -12.15
N PRO A 767 9.72 -1.66 -13.12
CA PRO A 767 8.37 -1.20 -12.86
C PRO A 767 7.66 -2.06 -11.80
N LYS A 768 6.87 -1.41 -10.94
CA LYS A 768 6.15 -2.05 -9.81
C LYS A 768 4.96 -2.93 -10.25
N ASN A 769 4.38 -2.68 -11.42
CA ASN A 769 3.17 -3.37 -11.89
C ASN A 769 3.51 -4.49 -12.89
N GLU A 770 2.69 -5.54 -12.92
CA GLU A 770 2.81 -6.65 -13.87
C GLU A 770 2.02 -6.40 -15.17
N ASP A 771 2.71 -6.54 -16.30
CA ASP A 771 2.09 -6.37 -17.63
C ASP A 771 1.29 -7.61 -18.04
N VAL A 772 0.03 -7.41 -18.47
CA VAL A 772 -0.79 -8.45 -19.12
C VAL A 772 -0.17 -8.79 -20.49
N SER A 773 0.63 -9.85 -20.52
CA SER A 773 1.45 -10.25 -21.67
C SER A 773 1.90 -11.70 -21.53
N SER A 774 2.23 -12.37 -22.64
CA SER A 774 2.83 -13.71 -22.59
C SER A 774 4.22 -13.68 -21.94
N THR A 775 4.64 -14.76 -21.27
CA THR A 775 6.00 -14.84 -20.70
C THR A 775 7.07 -14.65 -21.79
N LYS A 776 6.81 -15.12 -23.01
CA LYS A 776 7.69 -14.92 -24.17
C LYS A 776 7.90 -13.42 -24.51
N GLN A 777 6.85 -12.61 -24.48
CA GLN A 777 6.95 -11.16 -24.69
C GLN A 777 7.56 -10.46 -23.47
N TRP A 778 7.16 -10.84 -22.27
CA TRP A 778 7.67 -10.30 -21.01
C TRP A 778 9.18 -10.50 -20.87
N LEU A 779 9.68 -11.72 -21.12
CA LEU A 779 11.12 -12.05 -21.15
C LEU A 779 11.89 -11.38 -22.30
N SER A 780 11.23 -10.87 -23.35
CA SER A 780 11.92 -10.05 -24.36
C SER A 780 12.34 -8.68 -23.81
N ARG A 781 11.62 -8.18 -22.78
CA ARG A 781 11.91 -6.92 -22.08
C ARG A 781 12.76 -7.15 -20.83
N PHE A 782 12.47 -8.20 -20.07
CA PHE A 782 13.05 -8.43 -18.74
C PHE A 782 13.91 -9.70 -18.60
N GLY A 783 14.16 -10.45 -19.68
CA GLY A 783 15.05 -11.61 -19.68
C GLY A 783 16.53 -11.25 -19.48
N ILE A 784 17.33 -12.20 -19.01
CA ILE A 784 18.75 -12.03 -18.69
C ILE A 784 19.52 -11.49 -19.90
N ARG A 785 19.19 -11.99 -21.09
CA ARG A 785 19.83 -11.59 -22.35
C ARG A 785 19.45 -10.18 -22.80
N SER A 786 18.21 -9.73 -22.58
CA SER A 786 17.78 -8.37 -22.95
C SER A 786 18.34 -7.33 -21.98
N LEU A 787 18.40 -7.68 -20.69
CA LEU A 787 19.01 -6.88 -19.63
C LEU A 787 20.55 -6.90 -19.63
N LYS A 788 21.19 -7.65 -20.55
CA LYS A 788 22.66 -7.82 -20.67
C LYS A 788 23.34 -8.39 -19.42
N LEU A 789 22.60 -9.14 -18.59
CA LEU A 789 23.08 -9.81 -17.37
C LEU A 789 23.61 -11.23 -17.63
N ASP A 790 24.00 -11.55 -18.86
CA ASP A 790 24.53 -12.85 -19.25
C ASP A 790 26.00 -12.95 -18.81
N LEU A 791 26.26 -13.58 -17.65
CA LEU A 791 27.58 -13.64 -17.00
C LEU A 791 28.67 -14.15 -17.96
N HIS A 792 28.36 -15.15 -18.78
CA HIS A 792 29.32 -15.71 -19.73
C HIS A 792 29.69 -14.70 -20.82
N LYS A 793 28.78 -13.82 -21.22
CA LYS A 793 29.10 -12.70 -22.13
C LYS A 793 29.87 -11.58 -21.44
N LEU A 794 29.54 -11.27 -20.18
CA LEU A 794 30.29 -10.28 -19.39
C LEU A 794 31.76 -10.69 -19.20
N LEU A 795 32.02 -11.99 -19.11
CA LEU A 795 33.37 -12.60 -19.02
C LEU A 795 33.97 -12.97 -20.39
N SER A 796 33.28 -12.69 -21.50
CA SER A 796 33.78 -12.93 -22.86
C SER A 796 34.27 -11.63 -23.53
N VAL A 797 35.22 -10.95 -22.89
CA VAL A 797 36.02 -9.92 -23.56
C VAL A 797 37.06 -10.61 -24.46
N PRO A 798 37.23 -10.24 -25.75
CA PRO A 798 38.04 -11.01 -26.70
C PRO A 798 39.56 -11.10 -26.45
N ALA A 799 40.09 -10.50 -25.37
CA ALA A 799 41.52 -10.28 -25.19
C ALA A 799 42.33 -11.52 -24.72
N CYS A 800 41.70 -12.50 -24.06
CA CYS A 800 42.42 -13.64 -23.46
C CYS A 800 41.70 -14.97 -23.69
N THR A 801 42.00 -15.63 -24.80
CA THR A 801 41.83 -17.08 -24.95
C THR A 801 43.21 -17.73 -24.98
N HIS A 802 43.51 -18.61 -24.03
CA HIS A 802 44.73 -19.43 -24.09
C HIS A 802 44.73 -20.25 -25.38
N ARG A 803 45.67 -19.95 -26.29
CA ARG A 803 46.09 -20.89 -27.32
C ARG A 803 47.25 -21.71 -26.77
N THR A 804 46.98 -22.97 -26.44
CA THR A 804 48.01 -23.99 -26.22
C THR A 804 48.54 -24.48 -27.57
N GLU A 805 49.25 -23.62 -28.29
CA GLU A 805 49.99 -24.03 -29.49
C GLU A 805 51.23 -24.84 -29.09
N LEU A 806 51.35 -26.03 -29.66
CA LEU A 806 52.37 -27.01 -29.30
C LEU A 806 53.66 -26.67 -30.06
N VAL A 807 54.63 -26.09 -29.37
CA VAL A 807 55.92 -25.69 -29.97
C VAL A 807 56.72 -26.93 -30.36
N THR A 808 56.73 -27.22 -31.66
CA THR A 808 57.36 -28.40 -32.27
C THR A 808 58.87 -28.51 -31.99
N SER A 809 59.52 -27.41 -31.63
CA SER A 809 60.95 -27.36 -31.29
C SER A 809 61.30 -27.89 -29.89
N VAL A 810 60.34 -28.04 -28.97
CA VAL A 810 60.60 -28.35 -27.54
C VAL A 810 59.76 -29.51 -27.00
N SER A 811 58.73 -29.98 -27.71
CA SER A 811 57.84 -31.08 -27.29
C SER A 811 57.15 -30.90 -25.92
N ARG A 812 57.04 -29.65 -25.44
CA ARG A 812 56.29 -29.29 -24.23
C ARG A 812 55.37 -28.11 -24.52
N SER A 813 54.16 -28.18 -23.99
CA SER A 813 53.23 -27.06 -23.91
C SER A 813 53.77 -26.03 -22.91
N VAL A 814 53.98 -24.79 -23.34
CA VAL A 814 54.49 -23.71 -22.47
C VAL A 814 53.44 -22.61 -22.37
N SER A 815 52.97 -22.33 -21.15
CA SER A 815 52.10 -21.18 -20.87
C SER A 815 52.92 -19.91 -20.63
N ALA A 816 52.33 -18.74 -20.89
CA ALA A 816 53.01 -17.46 -20.70
C ALA A 816 53.19 -17.14 -19.21
N LYS A 817 54.43 -16.83 -18.78
CA LYS A 817 54.81 -16.58 -17.38
C LYS A 817 54.12 -15.37 -16.71
N TYR A 818 53.39 -14.54 -17.46
CA TYR A 818 52.66 -13.37 -16.93
C TYR A 818 51.23 -13.70 -16.44
N CYS A 819 50.75 -14.93 -16.61
CA CYS A 819 49.37 -15.31 -16.26
C CYS A 819 49.12 -15.55 -14.75
N THR A 820 50.14 -15.51 -13.89
CA THR A 820 49.97 -15.77 -12.44
C THR A 820 49.39 -14.62 -11.63
N ILE A 821 49.25 -13.42 -12.23
CA ILE A 821 48.86 -12.18 -11.53
C ILE A 821 47.34 -11.97 -11.52
N PHE A 822 46.59 -12.62 -12.43
CA PHE A 822 45.15 -12.44 -12.57
C PHE A 822 44.39 -13.74 -12.24
N PRO A 823 43.43 -13.74 -11.30
CA PRO A 823 42.70 -14.95 -10.92
C PRO A 823 42.03 -15.58 -12.15
N SER A 824 42.28 -16.87 -12.38
CA SER A 824 41.72 -17.61 -13.51
C SER A 824 40.56 -18.50 -13.08
N VAL A 825 39.57 -18.63 -13.95
CA VAL A 825 38.36 -19.42 -13.73
C VAL A 825 38.08 -20.31 -14.94
N HIS A 826 37.61 -21.54 -14.67
CA HIS A 826 37.29 -22.51 -15.71
C HIS A 826 35.86 -22.31 -16.21
N LEU A 827 35.71 -21.79 -17.44
CA LEU A 827 34.42 -21.50 -18.08
C LEU A 827 34.26 -22.33 -19.34
N ASN A 828 33.26 -23.23 -19.34
CA ASN A 828 32.93 -24.11 -20.47
C ASN A 828 34.15 -24.91 -20.99
N GLY A 829 34.94 -25.47 -20.07
CA GLY A 829 36.13 -26.27 -20.39
C GLY A 829 37.35 -25.46 -20.87
N ARG A 830 37.38 -24.14 -20.66
CA ARG A 830 38.55 -23.29 -20.96
C ARG A 830 38.89 -22.39 -19.78
N GLU A 831 40.17 -22.30 -19.47
CA GLU A 831 40.69 -21.34 -18.49
C GLU A 831 40.63 -19.91 -19.04
N ARG A 832 40.15 -18.96 -18.22
CA ARG A 832 40.05 -17.54 -18.54
C ARG A 832 40.35 -16.67 -17.32
N HIS A 833 41.03 -15.55 -17.51
CA HIS A 833 41.23 -14.57 -16.43
C HIS A 833 39.93 -13.81 -16.11
N LEU A 834 39.72 -13.55 -14.82
CA LEU A 834 38.56 -12.88 -14.25
C LEU A 834 38.79 -11.36 -14.20
N PHE A 835 38.23 -10.64 -15.17
CA PHE A 835 38.39 -9.18 -15.31
C PHE A 835 37.35 -8.35 -14.55
N LEU A 836 36.41 -8.98 -13.83
CA LEU A 836 35.43 -8.28 -12.98
C LEU A 836 35.99 -8.17 -11.57
N SER A 837 36.05 -6.97 -11.02
CA SER A 837 36.46 -6.76 -9.62
C SER A 837 35.47 -7.40 -8.62
N SER A 838 35.93 -7.68 -7.40
CA SER A 838 35.06 -8.16 -6.30
C SER A 838 33.87 -7.21 -6.03
N GLY A 839 34.06 -5.89 -6.22
CA GLY A 839 32.99 -4.88 -6.17
C GLY A 839 31.97 -5.00 -7.31
N GLU A 840 32.42 -5.19 -8.56
CA GLU A 840 31.52 -5.41 -9.70
C GLU A 840 30.77 -6.75 -9.63
N LEU A 841 31.38 -7.79 -9.05
CA LEU A 841 30.70 -9.06 -8.75
C LEU A 841 29.65 -8.87 -7.64
N LYS A 842 29.95 -8.10 -6.58
CA LYS A 842 28.96 -7.73 -5.55
C LYS A 842 27.78 -6.95 -6.15
N GLN A 843 28.05 -5.98 -7.03
CA GLN A 843 27.01 -5.20 -7.70
C GLN A 843 26.19 -6.04 -8.69
N TYR A 844 26.84 -6.97 -9.42
CA TYR A 844 26.14 -7.95 -10.26
C TYR A 844 25.19 -8.82 -9.43
N LEU A 845 25.65 -9.35 -8.29
CA LEU A 845 24.81 -10.16 -7.39
C LEU A 845 23.56 -9.38 -6.93
N ILE A 846 23.72 -8.14 -6.46
CA ILE A 846 22.59 -7.27 -6.06
C ILE A 846 21.60 -7.06 -7.22
N GLN A 847 22.09 -6.79 -8.44
CA GLN A 847 21.24 -6.62 -9.63
C GLN A 847 20.50 -7.91 -10.01
N THR A 848 21.15 -9.06 -9.92
CA THR A 848 20.51 -10.36 -10.18
C THR A 848 19.49 -10.74 -9.10
N GLU A 849 19.68 -10.31 -7.85
CA GLU A 849 18.77 -10.60 -6.75
C GLU A 849 17.42 -9.88 -6.94
N GLY A 850 17.45 -8.58 -7.26
CA GLY A 850 16.23 -7.83 -7.60
C GLY A 850 15.52 -8.36 -8.85
N LEU A 851 16.27 -8.92 -9.82
CA LEU A 851 15.68 -9.60 -10.98
C LEU A 851 15.04 -10.94 -10.60
N LEU A 852 15.66 -11.70 -9.70
CA LEU A 852 15.16 -12.98 -9.20
C LEU A 852 13.86 -12.78 -8.41
N GLN A 853 13.78 -11.76 -7.57
CA GLN A 853 12.56 -11.33 -6.89
C GLN A 853 11.44 -10.98 -7.89
N ARG A 854 11.77 -10.31 -9.00
CA ARG A 854 10.78 -10.04 -10.05
C ARG A 854 10.30 -11.31 -10.76
N TYR A 855 11.20 -12.24 -11.07
CA TYR A 855 10.79 -13.52 -11.66
C TYR A 855 9.93 -14.34 -10.69
N ALA A 856 10.20 -14.27 -9.38
CA ALA A 856 9.35 -14.85 -8.34
C ALA A 856 7.95 -14.23 -8.33
N HIS A 857 7.85 -12.89 -8.27
CA HIS A 857 6.58 -12.18 -8.35
C HIS A 857 5.80 -12.52 -9.63
N ARG A 858 6.48 -12.58 -10.79
CA ARG A 858 5.86 -12.99 -12.05
C ARG A 858 5.35 -14.43 -12.03
N MET A 859 6.07 -15.35 -11.39
CA MET A 859 5.65 -16.74 -11.23
C MET A 859 4.40 -16.84 -10.35
N GLN A 860 4.40 -16.14 -9.20
CA GLN A 860 3.24 -16.06 -8.32
C GLN A 860 2.01 -15.47 -9.03
N TRP A 861 2.20 -14.44 -9.86
CA TRP A 861 1.14 -13.85 -10.67
C TRP A 861 0.56 -14.82 -11.71
N LEU A 862 1.40 -15.64 -12.35
CA LEU A 862 0.93 -16.69 -13.29
C LEU A 862 0.18 -17.83 -12.56
N LEU A 863 0.54 -18.14 -11.32
CA LEU A 863 -0.10 -19.15 -10.48
C LEU A 863 -1.35 -18.65 -9.74
N SER A 864 -1.78 -17.40 -9.97
CA SER A 864 -2.91 -16.75 -9.28
C SER A 864 -4.23 -16.81 -10.05
N GLY A 865 -5.33 -17.10 -9.34
CA GLY A 865 -6.70 -17.10 -9.87
C GLY A 865 -6.88 -17.98 -11.12
N SER A 866 -7.76 -17.56 -12.03
CA SER A 866 -7.99 -18.25 -13.31
C SER A 866 -6.74 -18.39 -14.20
N ARG A 867 -5.69 -17.58 -14.00
CA ARG A 867 -4.44 -17.62 -14.81
C ARG A 867 -3.67 -18.92 -14.58
N ARG A 868 -3.79 -19.52 -13.39
CA ARG A 868 -3.22 -20.83 -13.05
C ARG A 868 -3.70 -21.94 -13.99
N VAL A 869 -4.95 -21.83 -14.45
CA VAL A 869 -5.67 -22.88 -15.18
C VAL A 869 -5.61 -22.63 -16.68
N PHE A 870 -6.03 -21.44 -17.13
CA PHE A 870 -6.19 -21.12 -18.57
C PHE A 870 -5.06 -20.26 -19.14
N GLY A 871 -4.08 -19.88 -18.31
CA GLY A 871 -3.11 -18.85 -18.64
C GLY A 871 -3.75 -17.45 -18.70
N CYS A 872 -2.98 -16.50 -19.23
CA CYS A 872 -3.46 -15.14 -19.46
C CYS A 872 -4.13 -15.01 -20.82
N VAL A 873 -5.36 -14.49 -20.88
CA VAL A 873 -6.04 -14.11 -22.12
C VAL A 873 -5.40 -12.84 -22.69
N LEU A 874 -5.03 -12.83 -23.98
CA LEU A 874 -4.32 -11.70 -24.62
C LEU A 874 -5.11 -11.10 -25.80
N GLU A 875 -5.99 -11.91 -26.38
CA GLU A 875 -6.82 -11.60 -27.53
C GLU A 875 -8.10 -10.85 -27.11
N ARG A 876 -8.59 -9.96 -27.97
CA ARG A 876 -9.81 -9.16 -27.70
C ARG A 876 -11.11 -9.86 -28.13
N ASP A 877 -10.99 -10.76 -29.10
CA ASP A 877 -12.06 -11.58 -29.66
C ASP A 877 -11.69 -13.05 -29.37
N VAL A 878 -12.48 -13.74 -28.56
CA VAL A 878 -12.13 -15.04 -27.95
C VAL A 878 -13.24 -16.08 -28.11
N CYS A 879 -12.90 -17.28 -28.56
CA CYS A 879 -13.83 -18.42 -28.59
C CYS A 879 -13.33 -19.49 -27.62
N ILE A 880 -14.09 -19.77 -26.55
CA ILE A 880 -13.77 -20.87 -25.63
C ILE A 880 -14.40 -22.15 -26.16
N VAL A 881 -13.60 -23.20 -26.33
CA VAL A 881 -14.01 -24.51 -26.85
C VAL A 881 -13.87 -25.53 -25.74
N LEU A 882 -15.00 -26.02 -25.21
CA LEU A 882 -15.10 -26.88 -24.04
C LEU A 882 -15.41 -28.32 -24.42
N ASP A 883 -14.56 -29.24 -24.00
CA ASP A 883 -14.85 -30.66 -24.04
C ASP A 883 -15.90 -31.03 -22.98
N VAL A 884 -16.99 -31.65 -23.42
CA VAL A 884 -18.05 -32.22 -22.56
C VAL A 884 -18.27 -33.72 -22.85
N SER A 885 -17.24 -34.40 -23.35
CA SER A 885 -17.23 -35.87 -23.49
C SER A 885 -17.40 -36.58 -22.15
N GLY A 886 -17.72 -37.88 -22.20
CA GLY A 886 -17.90 -38.69 -20.98
C GLY A 886 -16.65 -38.78 -20.09
N SER A 887 -15.44 -38.66 -20.65
CA SER A 887 -14.20 -38.72 -19.86
C SER A 887 -13.89 -37.45 -19.08
N MET A 888 -14.48 -36.32 -19.46
CA MET A 888 -14.39 -35.05 -18.71
C MET A 888 -15.18 -35.07 -17.39
N SER A 889 -16.09 -36.03 -17.19
CA SER A 889 -16.97 -36.14 -16.01
C SER A 889 -16.28 -35.88 -14.64
N PRO A 890 -15.18 -36.56 -14.26
CA PRO A 890 -14.48 -36.30 -12.98
C PRO A 890 -13.82 -34.92 -12.89
N HIS A 891 -13.52 -34.26 -14.01
CA HIS A 891 -12.87 -32.95 -14.05
C HIS A 891 -13.86 -31.79 -14.21
N PHE A 892 -15.09 -32.05 -14.67
CA PHE A 892 -16.04 -31.03 -15.09
C PHE A 892 -16.52 -30.13 -13.94
N THR A 893 -16.74 -30.68 -12.74
CA THR A 893 -17.13 -29.90 -11.55
C THR A 893 -16.05 -28.87 -11.17
N THR A 894 -14.78 -29.28 -11.20
CA THR A 894 -13.64 -28.39 -10.91
C THR A 894 -13.43 -27.38 -12.04
N LEU A 895 -13.58 -27.81 -13.30
CA LEU A 895 -13.51 -26.96 -14.47
C LEU A 895 -14.60 -25.87 -14.44
N TYR A 896 -15.83 -26.21 -14.09
CA TYR A 896 -16.96 -25.28 -14.01
C TYR A 896 -16.66 -24.11 -13.07
N THR A 897 -16.20 -24.39 -11.86
CA THR A 897 -15.77 -23.37 -10.89
C THR A 897 -14.64 -22.49 -11.47
N HIS A 898 -13.66 -23.10 -12.14
CA HIS A 898 -12.57 -22.34 -12.77
C HIS A 898 -13.03 -21.50 -13.97
N LEU A 899 -13.99 -21.96 -14.77
CA LEU A 899 -14.59 -21.20 -15.88
C LEU A 899 -15.36 -19.97 -15.38
N ILE A 900 -16.08 -20.09 -14.27
CA ILE A 900 -16.69 -18.92 -13.60
C ILE A 900 -15.60 -17.90 -13.24
N SER A 901 -14.49 -18.33 -12.64
CA SER A 901 -13.36 -17.44 -12.36
C SER A 901 -12.77 -16.83 -13.64
N LEU A 902 -12.65 -17.57 -14.74
CA LEU A 902 -12.14 -17.06 -16.01
C LEU A 902 -13.03 -15.93 -16.58
N ILE A 903 -14.35 -16.13 -16.56
CA ILE A 903 -15.33 -15.17 -17.06
C ILE A 903 -15.22 -13.84 -16.29
N TRP A 904 -15.15 -13.90 -14.95
CA TRP A 904 -15.11 -12.70 -14.12
C TRP A 904 -13.70 -12.06 -14.00
N ASP A 905 -12.65 -12.86 -13.74
CA ASP A 905 -11.28 -12.38 -13.50
C ASP A 905 -10.62 -11.76 -14.75
N GLN A 906 -10.93 -12.31 -15.93
CA GLN A 906 -10.21 -11.98 -17.18
C GLN A 906 -11.12 -11.44 -18.26
N LEU A 907 -12.22 -12.14 -18.62
CA LEU A 907 -13.05 -11.70 -19.75
C LEU A 907 -13.80 -10.41 -19.45
N HIS A 908 -14.54 -10.36 -18.34
CA HIS A 908 -15.24 -9.16 -17.87
C HIS A 908 -14.27 -8.03 -17.53
N ALA A 909 -13.24 -8.31 -16.73
CA ALA A 909 -12.25 -7.32 -16.30
C ALA A 909 -11.50 -6.63 -17.46
N CYS A 910 -11.29 -7.32 -18.59
CA CYS A 910 -10.65 -6.77 -19.78
C CYS A 910 -11.62 -6.40 -20.92
N ARG A 911 -12.95 -6.50 -20.70
CA ARG A 911 -14.01 -6.31 -21.71
C ARG A 911 -13.76 -7.05 -23.01
N VAL A 912 -13.42 -8.33 -22.88
CA VAL A 912 -13.19 -9.24 -24.02
C VAL A 912 -14.53 -9.53 -24.70
N ARG A 913 -14.54 -9.57 -26.03
CA ARG A 913 -15.65 -10.12 -26.81
C ARG A 913 -15.50 -11.62 -26.88
N PHE A 914 -16.46 -12.38 -26.37
CA PHE A 914 -16.35 -13.83 -26.31
C PHE A 914 -17.61 -14.59 -26.75
N SER A 915 -17.43 -15.85 -27.13
CA SER A 915 -18.47 -16.87 -27.20
C SER A 915 -17.90 -18.21 -26.74
N MET A 916 -18.78 -19.19 -26.52
CA MET A 916 -18.46 -20.50 -25.98
C MET A 916 -19.08 -21.60 -26.84
N VAL A 917 -18.30 -22.65 -27.07
CA VAL A 917 -18.63 -23.82 -27.88
C VAL A 917 -18.37 -25.07 -27.06
N ALA A 918 -19.40 -25.78 -26.65
CA ALA A 918 -19.27 -27.09 -26.00
C ALA A 918 -19.32 -28.20 -27.05
N PHE A 919 -18.52 -29.25 -26.90
CA PHE A 919 -18.50 -30.37 -27.83
C PHE A 919 -18.38 -31.74 -27.15
N SER A 920 -19.14 -32.69 -27.67
CA SER A 920 -18.95 -34.12 -27.46
C SER A 920 -19.12 -34.85 -28.80
N GLU A 921 -20.23 -35.56 -29.00
CA GLU A 921 -20.67 -36.07 -30.30
C GLU A 921 -21.27 -34.96 -31.18
N LEU A 922 -21.96 -34.02 -30.53
CA LEU A 922 -22.54 -32.84 -31.15
C LEU A 922 -21.85 -31.57 -30.64
N VAL A 923 -21.93 -30.50 -31.42
CA VAL A 923 -21.41 -29.18 -31.07
C VAL A 923 -22.58 -28.29 -30.65
N GLN A 924 -22.49 -27.72 -29.46
CA GLN A 924 -23.43 -26.73 -28.93
C GLN A 924 -22.72 -25.37 -28.84
N VAL A 925 -23.42 -24.31 -29.22
CA VAL A 925 -22.89 -22.94 -29.22
C VAL A 925 -23.76 -22.09 -28.30
N TRP A 926 -23.13 -21.31 -27.43
CA TRP A 926 -23.84 -20.41 -26.51
C TRP A 926 -24.43 -19.18 -27.23
N GLN A 927 -23.61 -18.50 -28.04
CA GLN A 927 -24.01 -17.34 -28.85
C GLN A 927 -23.38 -17.45 -30.23
N GLU A 928 -24.15 -17.23 -31.31
CA GLU A 928 -23.67 -17.34 -32.69
C GLU A 928 -22.70 -16.21 -33.10
N GLU A 929 -22.68 -15.12 -32.35
CA GLU A 929 -21.72 -14.01 -32.49
C GLU A 929 -20.88 -13.84 -31.22
N LEU A 930 -19.69 -13.25 -31.36
CA LEU A 930 -18.87 -12.85 -30.21
C LEU A 930 -19.51 -11.62 -29.53
N VAL A 931 -19.87 -11.75 -28.26
CA VAL A 931 -20.54 -10.70 -27.46
C VAL A 931 -19.57 -10.07 -26.46
N GLU A 932 -19.68 -8.76 -26.20
CA GLU A 932 -18.86 -8.10 -25.18
C GLU A 932 -19.24 -8.61 -23.78
N ALA A 933 -18.22 -8.90 -22.95
CA ALA A 933 -18.36 -9.36 -21.57
C ALA A 933 -18.92 -8.26 -20.64
N SER A 934 -20.21 -7.98 -20.77
CA SER A 934 -21.02 -7.23 -19.81
C SER A 934 -21.52 -8.16 -18.70
N GLU A 935 -21.85 -7.59 -17.53
CA GLU A 935 -22.28 -8.36 -16.36
C GLU A 935 -23.48 -9.27 -16.66
N GLU A 936 -24.47 -8.79 -17.39
CA GLU A 936 -25.65 -9.57 -17.83
C GLU A 936 -25.24 -10.77 -18.71
N ARG A 937 -24.35 -10.56 -19.68
CA ARG A 937 -23.87 -11.60 -20.59
C ARG A 937 -22.95 -12.61 -19.88
N CYS A 938 -22.20 -12.17 -18.87
CA CYS A 938 -21.43 -13.06 -18.02
C CYS A 938 -22.33 -13.95 -17.15
N ARG A 939 -23.44 -13.43 -16.60
CA ARG A 939 -24.44 -14.24 -15.88
C ARG A 939 -25.15 -15.24 -16.81
N ASP A 940 -25.51 -14.82 -18.03
CA ASP A 940 -26.08 -15.69 -19.07
C ASP A 940 -25.13 -16.83 -19.46
N ALA A 941 -23.84 -16.53 -19.69
CA ALA A 941 -22.82 -17.54 -19.96
C ALA A 941 -22.68 -18.56 -18.82
N VAL A 942 -22.69 -18.11 -17.56
CA VAL A 942 -22.65 -19.01 -16.39
C VAL A 942 -23.93 -19.85 -16.27
N THR A 943 -25.09 -19.30 -16.60
CA THR A 943 -26.35 -20.05 -16.63
C THR A 943 -26.36 -21.11 -17.74
N TRP A 944 -25.83 -20.79 -18.92
CA TRP A 944 -25.64 -21.76 -20.00
C TRP A 944 -24.64 -22.87 -19.61
N LEU A 945 -23.51 -22.52 -18.98
CA LEU A 945 -22.54 -23.50 -18.47
C LEU A 945 -23.16 -24.49 -17.47
N SER A 946 -24.08 -24.03 -16.61
CA SER A 946 -24.75 -24.89 -15.62
C SER A 946 -25.73 -25.90 -16.22
N GLN A 947 -26.09 -25.75 -17.50
CA GLN A 947 -26.98 -26.65 -18.24
C GLN A 947 -26.22 -27.74 -19.01
N LEU A 948 -24.89 -27.63 -19.11
CA LEU A 948 -24.05 -28.60 -19.80
C LEU A 948 -23.87 -29.87 -18.97
N ASN A 949 -24.06 -31.03 -19.60
CA ASN A 949 -23.84 -32.35 -19.02
C ASN A 949 -22.76 -33.11 -19.81
N THR A 950 -21.91 -33.87 -19.12
CA THR A 950 -20.86 -34.68 -19.76
C THR A 950 -21.43 -35.99 -20.32
N HIS A 951 -21.26 -36.22 -21.63
CA HIS A 951 -21.81 -37.39 -22.33
C HIS A 951 -21.14 -37.60 -23.70
N GLY A 952 -21.18 -38.83 -24.22
CA GLY A 952 -20.71 -39.16 -25.59
C GLY A 952 -19.19 -39.18 -25.78
N GLY A 953 -18.77 -39.43 -27.03
CA GLY A 953 -17.36 -39.39 -27.49
C GLY A 953 -16.86 -37.99 -27.85
N THR A 954 -15.67 -37.91 -28.48
CA THR A 954 -14.91 -36.64 -28.58
C THR A 954 -14.66 -36.15 -30.01
N SER A 955 -15.51 -35.26 -30.54
CA SER A 955 -15.43 -34.74 -31.93
C SER A 955 -14.83 -33.32 -32.06
N ILE A 956 -13.53 -33.19 -31.73
CA ILE A 956 -12.80 -31.90 -31.82
C ILE A 956 -12.85 -31.23 -33.20
N LEU A 957 -12.92 -32.01 -34.29
CA LEU A 957 -12.87 -31.46 -35.64
C LEU A 957 -14.08 -30.59 -35.98
N HIS A 958 -15.26 -30.95 -35.47
CA HIS A 958 -16.47 -30.14 -35.63
C HIS A 958 -16.43 -28.90 -34.71
N ALA A 959 -15.93 -29.04 -33.48
CA ALA A 959 -15.76 -27.94 -32.54
C ALA A 959 -14.82 -26.85 -33.08
N LEU A 960 -13.65 -27.25 -33.63
CA LEU A 960 -12.71 -26.31 -34.25
C LEU A 960 -13.26 -25.68 -35.54
N LYS A 961 -14.08 -26.40 -36.32
CA LYS A 961 -14.79 -25.83 -37.47
C LYS A 961 -15.77 -24.75 -37.05
N ALA A 962 -16.57 -24.98 -36.01
CA ALA A 962 -17.46 -23.96 -35.45
C ALA A 962 -16.67 -22.76 -34.90
N ALA A 963 -15.60 -23.00 -34.12
CA ALA A 963 -14.76 -21.95 -33.55
C ALA A 963 -14.10 -21.04 -34.63
N CYS A 964 -13.76 -21.58 -35.80
CA CYS A 964 -13.15 -20.83 -36.91
C CYS A 964 -14.14 -19.99 -37.74
N VAL A 965 -15.45 -20.07 -37.46
CA VAL A 965 -16.49 -19.26 -38.13
C VAL A 965 -16.62 -17.86 -37.51
N PHE A 966 -16.36 -17.71 -36.20
CA PHE A 966 -16.58 -16.46 -35.45
C PHE A 966 -15.77 -15.24 -35.93
N GLY A 967 -14.72 -15.43 -36.73
CA GLY A 967 -14.00 -14.32 -37.36
C GLY A 967 -12.62 -14.69 -37.89
N ASP A 968 -11.97 -13.72 -38.52
CA ASP A 968 -10.63 -13.87 -39.11
C ASP A 968 -9.49 -13.51 -38.17
N SER A 969 -9.78 -13.09 -36.93
CA SER A 969 -8.80 -12.67 -35.91
C SER A 969 -9.25 -13.05 -34.50
N VAL A 970 -9.47 -14.34 -34.25
CA VAL A 970 -10.02 -14.88 -32.99
C VAL A 970 -8.97 -15.71 -32.24
N GLY A 971 -8.89 -15.52 -30.92
CA GLY A 971 -8.19 -16.41 -30.01
C GLY A 971 -9.07 -17.59 -29.61
N VAL A 972 -8.78 -18.79 -30.10
CA VAL A 972 -9.54 -20.00 -29.76
C VAL A 972 -8.87 -20.69 -28.58
N TYR A 973 -9.61 -20.95 -27.51
CA TYR A 973 -9.13 -21.58 -26.28
C TYR A 973 -9.76 -22.97 -26.12
N VAL A 974 -9.03 -24.02 -26.50
CA VAL A 974 -9.48 -25.42 -26.42
C VAL A 974 -9.15 -25.99 -25.05
N ILE A 975 -10.14 -26.47 -24.31
CA ILE A 975 -9.98 -27.11 -22.99
C ILE A 975 -10.49 -28.55 -23.07
N SER A 976 -9.65 -29.52 -22.71
CA SER A 976 -9.95 -30.96 -22.77
C SER A 976 -9.06 -31.78 -21.83
N ASP A 977 -9.47 -33.02 -21.53
CA ASP A 977 -8.66 -34.05 -20.85
C ASP A 977 -7.65 -34.75 -21.78
N GLY A 978 -7.75 -34.50 -23.10
CA GLY A 978 -6.83 -35.01 -24.10
C GLY A 978 -7.14 -36.41 -24.62
N ARG A 979 -8.35 -36.96 -24.47
CA ARG A 979 -8.74 -38.24 -25.10
C ARG A 979 -9.48 -38.03 -26.42
N TRP A 980 -8.85 -38.42 -27.53
CA TRP A 980 -9.35 -38.18 -28.89
C TRP A 980 -9.59 -39.49 -29.66
N ASP A 981 -10.80 -39.64 -30.22
CA ASP A 981 -11.18 -40.83 -31.02
C ASP A 981 -10.71 -40.75 -32.50
N CYS A 982 -10.15 -39.61 -32.92
CA CYS A 982 -9.80 -39.31 -34.31
C CYS A 982 -8.29 -39.32 -34.57
N SER A 983 -7.89 -39.59 -35.82
CA SER A 983 -6.49 -39.52 -36.25
C SER A 983 -5.96 -38.09 -36.20
N CYS A 984 -5.08 -37.83 -35.22
CA CYS A 984 -4.49 -36.53 -34.91
C CYS A 984 -3.88 -35.80 -36.13
N SER A 985 -3.32 -36.54 -37.09
CA SER A 985 -2.76 -35.97 -38.33
C SER A 985 -3.80 -35.26 -39.21
N LEU A 986 -5.00 -35.83 -39.37
CA LEU A 986 -6.06 -35.23 -40.17
C LEU A 986 -6.61 -33.94 -39.54
N VAL A 987 -6.64 -33.88 -38.20
CA VAL A 987 -7.07 -32.67 -37.49
C VAL A 987 -6.06 -31.54 -37.70
N LEU A 988 -4.76 -31.81 -37.61
CA LEU A 988 -3.72 -30.80 -37.86
C LEU A 988 -3.72 -30.28 -39.30
N GLU A 989 -3.93 -31.15 -40.30
CA GLU A 989 -4.01 -30.76 -41.71
C GLU A 989 -5.27 -29.90 -42.00
N GLU A 990 -6.43 -30.30 -41.48
CA GLU A 990 -7.67 -29.54 -41.65
C GLU A 990 -7.63 -28.20 -40.88
N VAL A 991 -7.00 -28.14 -39.70
CA VAL A 991 -6.78 -26.89 -38.96
C VAL A 991 -5.82 -25.96 -39.70
N GLU A 992 -4.75 -26.48 -40.31
CA GLU A 992 -3.88 -25.67 -41.17
C GLU A 992 -4.68 -25.11 -42.35
N ARG A 993 -5.57 -25.91 -42.97
CA ARG A 993 -6.47 -25.44 -44.04
C ARG A 993 -7.45 -24.36 -43.58
N LEU A 994 -8.04 -24.50 -42.39
CA LEU A 994 -9.01 -23.54 -41.82
C LEU A 994 -8.36 -22.23 -41.37
N THR A 995 -7.13 -22.29 -40.86
CA THR A 995 -6.37 -21.12 -40.40
C THR A 995 -5.55 -20.45 -41.52
N SER A 996 -5.35 -21.12 -42.66
CA SER A 996 -4.59 -20.60 -43.81
C SER A 996 -5.19 -19.30 -44.35
N GLY A 997 -4.49 -18.19 -44.10
CA GLY A 997 -4.90 -16.84 -44.54
C GLY A 997 -5.66 -16.03 -43.49
N LYS A 998 -6.05 -16.64 -42.37
CA LYS A 998 -6.65 -15.97 -41.21
C LYS A 998 -5.60 -15.70 -40.10
N HIS A 999 -5.92 -14.81 -39.18
CA HIS A 999 -5.14 -14.50 -37.97
C HIS A 999 -5.73 -15.20 -36.73
N ILE A 1000 -6.09 -16.48 -36.86
CA ILE A 1000 -6.61 -17.29 -35.74
C ILE A 1000 -5.44 -17.91 -34.97
N THR A 1001 -5.44 -17.75 -33.65
CA THR A 1001 -4.47 -18.40 -32.74
C THR A 1001 -5.20 -19.41 -31.87
N ILE A 1002 -4.77 -20.67 -31.86
CA ILE A 1002 -5.36 -21.71 -31.02
C ILE A 1002 -4.46 -21.93 -29.80
N HIS A 1003 -4.99 -21.65 -28.61
CA HIS A 1003 -4.41 -21.99 -27.32
C HIS A 1003 -5.07 -23.28 -26.83
N THR A 1004 -4.30 -24.13 -26.17
CA THR A 1004 -4.77 -25.45 -25.70
C THR A 1004 -4.48 -25.63 -24.22
N VAL A 1005 -5.49 -26.00 -23.45
CA VAL A 1005 -5.43 -26.23 -22.00
C VAL A 1005 -5.74 -27.71 -21.73
N THR A 1006 -4.84 -28.40 -21.02
CA THR A 1006 -5.09 -29.76 -20.53
C THR A 1006 -5.32 -29.76 -19.01
N LEU A 1007 -6.28 -30.59 -18.57
CA LEU A 1007 -6.63 -30.80 -17.16
C LEU A 1007 -6.02 -32.07 -16.56
N SER A 1008 -5.38 -32.91 -17.38
CA SER A 1008 -4.92 -34.25 -17.01
C SER A 1008 -3.41 -34.34 -16.78
N ASP A 1009 -3.00 -35.42 -16.12
CA ASP A 1009 -1.59 -35.79 -15.92
C ASP A 1009 -0.87 -36.05 -17.26
N PRO A 1010 0.48 -35.92 -17.30
CA PRO A 1010 1.25 -35.87 -18.55
C PRO A 1010 1.37 -37.23 -19.26
N ASP A 1011 0.33 -37.59 -20.01
CA ASP A 1011 0.27 -38.74 -20.91
C ASP A 1011 0.74 -38.41 -22.34
N SER A 1012 0.91 -39.44 -23.16
CA SER A 1012 1.41 -39.30 -24.55
C SER A 1012 0.61 -38.35 -25.46
N THR A 1013 -0.66 -38.07 -25.12
CA THR A 1013 -1.56 -37.21 -25.90
C THR A 1013 -1.28 -35.71 -25.77
N ASP A 1014 -0.47 -35.29 -24.80
CA ASP A 1014 0.06 -33.92 -24.68
C ASP A 1014 0.74 -33.43 -25.96
N VAL A 1015 1.38 -34.36 -26.71
CA VAL A 1015 2.14 -34.05 -27.93
C VAL A 1015 1.24 -33.48 -29.02
N PHE A 1016 -0.01 -33.94 -29.12
CA PHE A 1016 -0.98 -33.43 -30.10
C PHE A 1016 -1.42 -32.01 -29.78
N LEU A 1017 -1.86 -31.74 -28.54
CA LEU A 1017 -2.27 -30.39 -28.10
C LEU A 1017 -1.12 -29.38 -28.21
N LYS A 1018 0.10 -29.78 -27.78
CA LYS A 1018 1.31 -28.97 -27.99
C LYS A 1018 1.55 -28.67 -29.46
N SER A 1019 1.36 -29.64 -30.36
CA SER A 1019 1.53 -29.44 -31.81
C SER A 1019 0.47 -28.50 -32.39
N LEU A 1020 -0.80 -28.68 -32.04
CA LEU A 1020 -1.95 -27.86 -32.46
C LEU A 1020 -1.75 -26.38 -32.09
N ALA A 1021 -1.37 -26.11 -30.84
CA ALA A 1021 -1.10 -24.74 -30.39
C ALA A 1021 0.11 -24.12 -31.11
N HIS A 1022 1.21 -24.87 -31.24
CA HIS A 1022 2.43 -24.36 -31.87
C HIS A 1022 2.29 -24.11 -33.38
N GLN A 1023 1.48 -24.90 -34.10
CA GLN A 1023 1.24 -24.75 -35.54
C GLN A 1023 0.50 -23.44 -35.88
N THR A 1024 -0.43 -23.03 -35.03
CA THR A 1024 -1.18 -21.75 -35.16
C THR A 1024 -0.51 -20.57 -34.46
N GLY A 1025 0.60 -20.81 -33.73
CA GLY A 1025 1.34 -19.78 -33.00
C GLY A 1025 0.73 -19.38 -31.66
N GLY A 1026 -0.25 -20.12 -31.17
CA GLY A 1026 -0.78 -20.02 -29.80
C GLY A 1026 0.15 -20.65 -28.75
N ARG A 1027 -0.43 -21.07 -27.62
CA ARG A 1027 0.29 -21.58 -26.45
C ARG A 1027 -0.34 -22.84 -25.89
N PHE A 1028 0.49 -23.71 -25.34
CA PHE A 1028 0.05 -24.84 -24.53
C PHE A 1028 0.11 -24.52 -23.03
N HIS A 1029 -1.00 -24.77 -22.33
CA HIS A 1029 -1.12 -24.65 -20.89
C HIS A 1029 -1.52 -26.01 -20.29
N GLN A 1030 -0.87 -26.39 -19.20
CA GLN A 1030 -1.27 -27.52 -18.36
C GLN A 1030 -1.49 -26.95 -16.96
N VAL A 1031 -2.58 -27.36 -16.32
CA VAL A 1031 -2.85 -26.97 -14.92
C VAL A 1031 -1.78 -27.60 -14.03
N PRO A 1032 -0.99 -26.82 -13.27
CA PRO A 1032 -0.05 -27.37 -12.31
C PRO A 1032 -0.80 -28.09 -11.20
N THR A 1033 -0.26 -29.22 -10.72
CA THR A 1033 -0.86 -29.95 -9.60
C THR A 1033 -0.85 -29.09 -8.32
N ALA A 1034 -1.71 -29.43 -7.36
CA ALA A 1034 -1.75 -28.75 -6.07
C ALA A 1034 -0.39 -28.82 -5.34
N ALA A 1035 0.29 -29.96 -5.43
CA ALA A 1035 1.63 -30.16 -4.86
C ALA A 1035 2.69 -29.26 -5.52
N GLU A 1036 2.75 -29.19 -6.85
CA GLU A 1036 3.68 -28.31 -7.56
C GLU A 1036 3.42 -26.84 -7.27
N THR A 1037 2.14 -26.45 -7.15
CA THR A 1037 1.73 -25.08 -6.82
C THR A 1037 2.15 -24.70 -5.39
N ALA A 1038 1.92 -25.60 -4.42
CA ALA A 1038 2.31 -25.40 -3.02
C ALA A 1038 3.83 -25.32 -2.87
N MET A 1039 4.56 -26.32 -3.40
CA MET A 1039 6.03 -26.37 -3.38
C MET A 1039 6.64 -25.13 -4.04
N THR A 1040 6.08 -24.68 -5.17
CA THR A 1040 6.55 -23.45 -5.82
C THR A 1040 6.28 -22.25 -4.94
N THR A 1041 5.09 -22.11 -4.37
CA THR A 1041 4.73 -20.96 -3.51
C THR A 1041 5.61 -20.87 -2.26
N GLU A 1042 5.99 -22.01 -1.66
CA GLU A 1042 6.94 -22.09 -0.55
C GLU A 1042 8.38 -21.68 -0.96
N LEU A 1043 8.83 -22.12 -2.14
CA LEU A 1043 10.13 -21.70 -2.70
C LEU A 1043 10.15 -20.21 -3.07
N LEU A 1044 9.02 -19.65 -3.53
CA LEU A 1044 8.87 -18.22 -3.80
C LEU A 1044 8.86 -17.39 -2.50
N SER A 1045 8.09 -17.81 -1.48
CA SER A 1045 7.93 -17.06 -0.22
C SER A 1045 9.21 -17.06 0.62
N SER A 1046 9.97 -18.16 0.61
CA SER A 1046 11.30 -18.24 1.21
C SER A 1046 12.37 -17.43 0.47
N SER A 1047 12.03 -16.68 -0.59
CA SER A 1047 12.96 -15.94 -1.44
C SER A 1047 14.11 -16.80 -1.97
N PHE A 1048 13.87 -18.10 -2.18
CA PHE A 1048 14.88 -19.11 -2.53
C PHE A 1048 16.08 -19.20 -1.56
N SER A 1049 15.89 -18.80 -0.29
CA SER A 1049 16.93 -18.92 0.76
C SER A 1049 17.12 -20.35 1.29
N ALA A 1050 16.15 -21.23 1.06
CA ALA A 1050 16.17 -22.63 1.47
C ALA A 1050 17.07 -23.49 0.56
N GLY A 1051 18.36 -23.54 0.89
CA GLY A 1051 19.35 -24.45 0.31
C GLY A 1051 19.81 -24.09 -1.12
N GLN A 1052 21.08 -24.33 -1.44
CA GLN A 1052 21.63 -24.00 -2.77
C GLN A 1052 21.16 -24.94 -3.90
N ASP A 1053 20.38 -25.98 -3.58
CA ASP A 1053 20.04 -27.08 -4.47
C ASP A 1053 18.51 -27.33 -4.61
N SER A 1054 17.65 -26.40 -4.16
CA SER A 1054 16.20 -26.50 -4.29
C SER A 1054 15.71 -26.20 -5.72
N VAL A 1055 15.49 -27.25 -6.52
CA VAL A 1055 15.04 -27.17 -7.92
C VAL A 1055 13.53 -26.87 -8.01
N LEU A 1056 13.11 -26.09 -9.01
CA LEU A 1056 11.69 -25.82 -9.28
C LEU A 1056 11.02 -27.01 -10.01
N PRO A 1057 9.72 -27.26 -9.83
CA PRO A 1057 9.01 -28.33 -10.53
C PRO A 1057 9.05 -28.26 -12.07
N GLU A 1058 8.87 -29.42 -12.71
CA GLU A 1058 8.96 -29.62 -14.17
C GLU A 1058 7.69 -29.17 -14.93
N PHE A 1059 7.35 -27.87 -14.87
CA PHE A 1059 6.20 -27.33 -15.61
C PHE A 1059 6.26 -27.63 -17.12
N GLN A 1060 5.19 -28.21 -17.68
CA GLN A 1060 5.07 -28.41 -19.13
C GLN A 1060 4.46 -27.23 -19.88
N GLY A 1061 3.62 -26.42 -19.22
CA GLY A 1061 2.97 -25.25 -19.80
C GLY A 1061 3.97 -24.20 -20.28
N ASP A 1062 3.77 -23.66 -21.48
CA ASP A 1062 4.72 -22.80 -22.20
C ASP A 1062 5.19 -21.59 -21.38
N ASP A 1063 4.26 -20.89 -20.74
CA ASP A 1063 4.55 -19.65 -20.02
C ASP A 1063 5.31 -19.91 -18.70
N LEU A 1064 4.96 -20.97 -17.96
CA LEU A 1064 5.65 -21.36 -16.71
C LEU A 1064 7.03 -21.96 -17.00
N LYS A 1065 7.12 -22.86 -17.98
CA LYS A 1065 8.36 -23.52 -18.43
C LYS A 1065 9.42 -22.52 -18.88
N ARG A 1066 9.02 -21.48 -19.64
CA ARG A 1066 9.91 -20.39 -20.07
C ARG A 1066 10.45 -19.58 -18.89
N LEU A 1067 9.60 -19.29 -17.90
CA LEU A 1067 9.99 -18.51 -16.72
C LEU A 1067 10.92 -19.31 -15.80
N ARG A 1068 10.59 -20.58 -15.52
CA ARG A 1068 11.43 -21.54 -14.78
C ARG A 1068 12.84 -21.60 -15.36
N ASN A 1069 12.95 -21.86 -16.67
CA ASN A 1069 14.24 -21.99 -17.36
C ASN A 1069 15.11 -20.71 -17.24
N GLU A 1070 14.49 -19.53 -17.22
CA GLU A 1070 15.24 -18.28 -17.04
C GLU A 1070 15.58 -18.01 -15.56
N ILE A 1071 14.74 -18.45 -14.59
CA ILE A 1071 15.06 -18.45 -13.15
C ILE A 1071 16.26 -19.35 -12.84
N GLU A 1072 16.23 -20.61 -13.27
CA GLU A 1072 17.31 -21.58 -13.00
C GLU A 1072 18.64 -21.11 -13.61
N LYS A 1073 18.58 -20.54 -14.81
CA LYS A 1073 19.74 -19.93 -15.47
C LYS A 1073 20.26 -18.68 -14.74
N LEU A 1074 19.39 -17.87 -14.14
CA LEU A 1074 19.79 -16.74 -13.30
C LEU A 1074 20.49 -17.23 -12.03
N ARG A 1075 19.93 -18.24 -11.35
CA ARG A 1075 20.55 -18.87 -10.17
C ARG A 1075 21.91 -19.51 -10.49
N MET A 1076 22.03 -20.19 -11.63
CA MET A 1076 23.31 -20.73 -12.11
C MET A 1076 24.37 -19.63 -12.25
N PHE A 1077 24.01 -18.48 -12.83
CA PHE A 1077 24.91 -17.34 -12.91
C PHE A 1077 25.18 -16.68 -11.55
N GLN A 1078 24.24 -16.67 -10.62
CA GLN A 1078 24.50 -16.22 -9.23
C GLN A 1078 25.47 -17.15 -8.49
N LYS A 1079 25.34 -18.47 -8.63
CA LYS A 1079 26.27 -19.46 -8.06
C LYS A 1079 27.68 -19.22 -8.59
N GLN A 1080 27.84 -19.19 -9.92
CA GLN A 1080 29.11 -18.88 -10.57
C GLN A 1080 29.70 -17.52 -10.15
N ALA A 1081 28.89 -16.47 -10.02
CA ALA A 1081 29.38 -15.16 -9.56
C ALA A 1081 29.79 -15.12 -8.08
N LYS A 1082 29.16 -15.94 -7.21
CA LYS A 1082 29.60 -16.17 -5.83
C LYS A 1082 30.92 -16.94 -5.81
N ASP A 1083 31.03 -18.02 -6.57
CA ASP A 1083 32.24 -18.84 -6.71
C ASP A 1083 33.44 -17.98 -7.18
N PHE A 1084 33.25 -17.16 -8.21
CA PHE A 1084 34.28 -16.24 -8.71
C PHE A 1084 34.69 -15.17 -7.70
N ARG A 1085 33.82 -14.80 -6.76
CA ARG A 1085 34.15 -13.85 -5.69
C ARG A 1085 35.04 -14.49 -4.61
N PHE A 1086 34.94 -15.79 -4.38
CA PHE A 1086 35.85 -16.51 -3.49
C PHE A 1086 37.28 -16.63 -4.05
N VAL A 1087 37.47 -16.51 -5.37
CA VAL A 1087 38.82 -16.47 -6.00
C VAL A 1087 39.53 -15.12 -5.79
N PHE A 1088 38.85 -14.12 -5.24
CA PHE A 1088 39.43 -12.83 -4.82
C PHE A 1088 39.72 -12.72 -3.32
N ILE A 1089 39.60 -13.83 -2.58
CA ILE A 1089 39.88 -13.96 -1.14
C ILE A 1089 41.06 -14.91 -0.98
#